data_AF-A0A419FJL5-F1
#
_entry.id   AF-A0A419FJL5-F1
#
_cell.length_a   1.000
_cell.length_b   1.000
_cell.length_c   1.000
_cell.angle_alpha   90.00
_cell.angle_beta   90.00
_cell.angle_gamma   90.00
#
_symmetry.space_group_name_H-M   'P 1'
#
loop_
_entity.id
_entity.type
_entity.pdbx_description
1 polymer ?
#
loop_
_entity_poly.entity_id
_entity_poly.type
_entity_poly.pdbx_seq_one_letter_code
_entity_poly.pdbx_strand_id
1 'polypeptide(L)'
;MSTQVRRSAEDVTTRRVSLFVELSARARTLHGYQGASGRTGRTIEMTAEQLLRHLAEVTFIVIWAAILMRSVRQPRPATIHAAIFFGLAVATALLDWAGRLIGPGYPALAMQARAAMFVTMPYLLLLLADDFAGVPQSTRYGMGLALIAAVVSSFTVRPPFPIAYQLLTVTYSVAILAYSTARFLIAARAASGASRRRMEAVAVAGSLFALTFVFDGVGSAIPGQDATWASLSSGASFGYAVAYFVGFLPPRFFRQAWQAPQVQQFLISSTLAPRNSLLELTTAIERDIVPMLGAQQANIAIWDEPTQRLVSPQFVGVPLLTVIRESALASQVFDSQVAIFVENAERSDPVNAEVYRQFKVRSMMMSPVTVDEHRLGMLTIFGKRPPLFAEDDLDIARLLARQIAVLLRDFEMTNELTEFRAHQEAARLKDDFLSAAAHDLKTPLTTLLAQSQLMRRRALRDPERPADLEGIEQMVREAERMRRLVDDLLDAARGDQIGFVGRLEAVDLCTLVSEVIAGVSSEPTIHFTGTPVTVLVDTERIRQAVSNLLDNAIKYSPNGGDIDVALTAEEGFAILRVTDRGIGIAAGDLPVIFERFRRAVGVQHVSMTGLGLGLYFCKRIVEEHGGQIAVRSVVSQGSEFEIRLPLPPPEVQS
;
A
#
# COMPACT_ATOMS: atom_id res chain seq x y z
N MET A 1 -7.67 -21.70 22.50
CA MET A 1 -7.36 -20.52 23.34
C MET A 1 -8.52 -19.53 23.49
N SER A 2 -9.78 -19.92 23.22
CA SER A 2 -10.92 -18.98 23.11
C SER A 2 -11.93 -19.02 24.28
N THR A 3 -11.73 -19.87 25.29
CA THR A 3 -12.70 -20.05 26.40
C THR A 3 -12.29 -19.38 27.72
N GLN A 4 -11.00 -19.08 27.91
CA GLN A 4 -10.48 -18.50 29.15
C GLN A 4 -10.57 -16.95 29.19
N VAL A 5 -10.58 -16.29 28.03
CA VAL A 5 -10.67 -14.82 27.94
C VAL A 5 -12.12 -14.34 28.14
N ARG A 6 -13.12 -15.16 27.78
CA ARG A 6 -14.54 -14.79 27.92
C ARG A 6 -15.03 -14.82 29.38
N ARG A 7 -14.52 -15.75 30.20
CA ARG A 7 -14.84 -15.82 31.64
C ARG A 7 -14.24 -14.68 32.47
N SER A 8 -13.11 -14.11 32.06
CA SER A 8 -12.50 -12.97 32.76
C SER A 8 -13.23 -11.65 32.51
N ALA A 9 -14.00 -11.52 31.43
CA ALA A 9 -14.73 -10.30 31.12
C ALA A 9 -16.07 -10.21 31.87
N GLU A 10 -16.79 -11.34 32.01
CA GLU A 10 -18.05 -11.41 32.76
C GLU A 10 -17.87 -11.23 34.28
N ASP A 11 -16.74 -11.66 34.84
CA ASP A 11 -16.46 -11.56 36.28
C ASP A 11 -16.17 -10.10 36.71
N VAL A 12 -15.66 -9.25 35.80
CA VAL A 12 -15.36 -7.84 36.07
C VAL A 12 -16.59 -6.95 35.92
N THR A 13 -17.50 -7.24 34.98
CA THR A 13 -18.80 -6.54 34.86
C THR A 13 -19.74 -6.92 36.00
N THR A 14 -19.78 -8.18 36.41
CA THR A 14 -20.66 -8.65 37.50
C THR A 14 -20.23 -8.08 38.86
N ARG A 15 -18.91 -7.99 39.14
CA ARG A 15 -18.39 -7.31 40.35
C ARG A 15 -18.66 -5.80 40.38
N ARG A 16 -18.69 -5.11 39.23
CA ARG A 16 -18.98 -3.67 39.18
C ARG A 16 -20.46 -3.35 39.37
N VAL A 17 -21.35 -4.23 38.91
CA VAL A 17 -22.80 -4.09 39.13
C VAL A 17 -23.17 -4.44 40.58
N SER A 18 -22.54 -5.47 41.18
CA SER A 18 -22.79 -5.79 42.60
C SER A 18 -22.31 -4.67 43.53
N LEU A 19 -21.17 -4.04 43.25
CA LEU A 19 -20.66 -2.91 44.04
C LEU A 19 -21.60 -1.69 43.97
N PHE A 20 -22.24 -1.45 42.81
CA PHE A 20 -23.20 -0.35 42.63
C PHE A 20 -24.54 -0.63 43.34
N VAL A 21 -24.99 -1.89 43.33
CA VAL A 21 -26.19 -2.32 44.07
C VAL A 21 -25.93 -2.29 45.59
N GLU A 22 -24.75 -2.71 46.05
CA GLU A 22 -24.35 -2.72 47.46
C GLU A 22 -24.12 -1.31 48.01
N LEU A 23 -23.60 -0.38 47.19
CA LEU A 23 -23.55 1.06 47.50
C LEU A 23 -24.95 1.70 47.55
N SER A 24 -25.89 1.26 46.69
CA SER A 24 -27.28 1.72 46.72
C SER A 24 -28.11 1.15 47.89
N ALA A 25 -27.72 -0.02 48.41
CA ALA A 25 -28.29 -0.64 49.60
C ALA A 25 -27.72 -0.04 50.90
N ARG A 26 -26.43 0.35 50.92
CA ARG A 26 -25.83 1.14 52.00
C ARG A 26 -26.36 2.57 52.07
N ALA A 27 -26.74 3.17 50.94
CA ALA A 27 -27.40 4.47 50.91
C ALA A 27 -28.82 4.44 51.53
N ARG A 28 -29.53 3.30 51.46
CA ARG A 28 -30.87 3.13 52.06
C ARG A 28 -30.87 2.77 53.54
N THR A 29 -29.77 2.24 54.07
CA THR A 29 -29.62 1.89 55.50
C THR A 29 -29.14 3.05 56.39
N LEU A 30 -28.79 4.20 55.81
CA LEU A 30 -28.43 5.42 56.55
C LEU A 30 -29.64 6.34 56.85
N HIS A 31 -30.87 5.91 56.54
CA HIS A 31 -32.10 6.67 56.82
C HIS A 31 -32.76 6.36 58.17
N GLY A 32 -32.05 5.65 59.07
CA GLY A 32 -32.56 5.24 60.38
C GLY A 32 -31.58 5.51 61.51
N TYR A 33 -31.18 6.76 61.74
CA TYR A 33 -30.55 7.18 62.99
C TYR A 33 -30.94 8.64 63.31
N GLN A 34 -32.14 8.81 63.88
CA GLN A 34 -32.45 10.01 64.64
C GLN A 34 -31.75 9.90 66.01
N GLY A 35 -30.70 10.70 66.20
CA GLY A 35 -29.92 10.73 67.44
C GLY A 35 -29.16 12.04 67.57
N ALA A 36 -29.83 13.02 68.18
CA ALA A 36 -29.33 14.21 68.87
C ALA A 36 -27.86 14.67 68.62
N SER A 37 -27.68 15.73 67.82
CA SER A 37 -26.85 16.88 68.22
C SER A 37 -27.16 18.09 67.34
N GLY A 38 -27.33 19.25 67.96
CA GLY A 38 -27.65 20.50 67.28
C GLY A 38 -26.47 21.02 66.48
N ARG A 39 -26.58 20.96 65.14
CA ARG A 39 -25.92 21.87 64.20
C ARG A 39 -26.76 21.90 62.93
N THR A 40 -27.27 23.09 62.60
CA THR A 40 -28.05 23.41 61.41
C THR A 40 -27.29 23.08 60.12
N GLY A 41 -27.35 21.83 59.68
CA GLY A 41 -26.99 21.43 58.34
C GLY A 41 -28.17 21.65 57.41
N ARG A 42 -28.19 22.77 56.67
CA ARG A 42 -29.06 22.94 55.51
C ARG A 42 -28.64 21.90 54.47
N THR A 43 -29.37 20.79 54.36
CA THR A 43 -29.37 19.98 53.14
C THR A 43 -29.93 20.85 52.02
N ILE A 44 -29.08 21.24 51.07
CA ILE A 44 -29.51 21.95 49.86
C ILE A 44 -30.25 20.93 49.01
N GLU A 45 -31.57 20.89 49.12
CA GLU A 45 -32.42 20.15 48.17
C GLU A 45 -32.32 20.87 46.81
N MET A 46 -31.63 20.25 45.86
CA MET A 46 -31.48 20.75 44.50
C MET A 46 -32.53 20.09 43.60
N THR A 47 -33.30 20.90 42.88
CA THR A 47 -34.30 20.37 41.94
C THR A 47 -33.63 19.77 40.71
N ALA A 48 -34.29 18.84 40.02
CA ALA A 48 -33.78 18.25 38.78
C ALA A 48 -33.50 19.31 37.70
N GLU A 49 -34.33 20.35 37.64
CA GLU A 49 -34.15 21.51 36.75
C GLU A 49 -32.85 22.27 37.08
N GLN A 50 -32.60 22.56 38.36
CA GLN A 50 -31.38 23.23 38.81
C GLN A 50 -30.14 22.40 38.50
N LEU A 51 -30.20 21.08 38.70
CA LEU A 51 -29.12 20.17 38.36
C LEU A 51 -28.77 20.24 36.87
N LEU A 52 -29.76 20.10 35.98
CA LEU A 52 -29.55 20.13 34.52
C LEU A 52 -28.93 21.45 34.06
N ARG A 53 -29.40 22.58 34.62
CA ARG A 53 -28.87 23.91 34.32
C ARG A 53 -27.41 24.02 34.75
N HIS A 54 -27.06 23.65 35.97
CA HIS A 54 -25.69 23.69 36.45
C HIS A 54 -24.76 22.76 35.66
N LEU A 55 -25.24 21.59 35.26
CA LEU A 55 -24.48 20.70 34.37
C LEU A 55 -24.22 21.35 33.00
N ALA A 56 -25.19 22.06 32.44
CA ALA A 56 -25.00 22.81 31.19
C ALA A 56 -23.96 23.94 31.36
N GLU A 57 -24.08 24.74 32.43
CA GLU A 57 -23.14 25.83 32.77
C GLU A 57 -21.70 25.30 32.92
N VAL A 58 -21.50 24.23 33.70
CA VAL A 58 -20.19 23.58 33.88
C VAL A 58 -19.65 23.07 32.56
N THR A 59 -20.50 22.49 31.71
CA THR A 59 -20.12 22.02 30.38
C THR A 59 -19.60 23.17 29.51
N PHE A 60 -20.27 24.34 29.52
CA PHE A 60 -19.78 25.52 28.78
C PHE A 60 -18.45 26.05 29.32
N ILE A 61 -18.25 26.05 30.63
CA ILE A 61 -16.97 26.45 31.24
C ILE A 61 -15.84 25.54 30.75
N VAL A 62 -16.05 24.22 30.75
CA VAL A 62 -15.07 23.25 30.27
C VAL A 62 -14.76 23.45 28.79
N ILE A 63 -15.79 23.59 27.95
CA ILE A 63 -15.63 23.85 26.51
C ILE A 63 -14.86 25.15 26.29
N TRP A 64 -15.26 26.24 26.96
CA TRP A 64 -14.66 27.55 26.81
C TRP A 64 -13.19 27.54 27.23
N ALA A 65 -12.86 27.00 28.40
CA ALA A 65 -11.48 26.94 28.89
C ALA A 65 -10.56 26.21 27.91
N ALA A 66 -11.01 25.08 27.37
CA ALA A 66 -10.23 24.30 26.40
C ALA A 66 -10.08 25.01 25.05
N ILE A 67 -11.15 25.62 24.52
CA ILE A 67 -11.09 26.37 23.26
C ILE A 67 -10.26 27.64 23.41
N LEU A 68 -10.34 28.32 24.55
CA LEU A 68 -9.52 29.50 24.86
C LEU A 68 -8.03 29.14 24.92
N MET A 69 -7.66 28.05 25.60
CA MET A 69 -6.28 27.57 25.60
C MET A 69 -5.79 27.27 24.16
N ARG A 70 -6.66 26.69 23.32
CA ARG A 70 -6.34 26.40 21.93
C ARG A 70 -6.19 27.66 21.08
N SER A 71 -7.06 28.66 21.25
CA SER A 71 -7.01 29.91 20.50
C SER A 71 -5.80 30.76 20.87
N VAL A 72 -5.33 30.70 22.12
CA VAL A 72 -4.08 31.36 22.54
C VAL A 72 -2.85 30.68 21.94
N ARG A 73 -2.83 29.33 21.88
CA ARG A 73 -1.69 28.57 21.33
C ARG A 73 -1.62 28.61 19.80
N GLN A 74 -2.76 28.56 19.14
CA GLN A 74 -2.88 28.52 17.68
C GLN A 74 -4.04 29.41 17.23
N PRO A 75 -3.84 30.75 17.19
CA PRO A 75 -4.91 31.69 16.87
C PRO A 75 -5.39 31.50 15.43
N ARG A 76 -6.61 30.96 15.28
CA ARG A 76 -7.35 30.86 14.02
C ARG A 76 -8.71 31.55 14.15
N PRO A 77 -9.26 32.14 13.07
CA PRO A 77 -10.58 32.78 13.09
C PRO A 77 -11.66 31.91 13.75
N ALA A 78 -11.76 30.65 13.33
CA ALA A 78 -12.73 29.68 13.90
C ALA A 78 -12.55 29.44 15.40
N THR A 79 -11.31 29.29 15.88
CA THR A 79 -11.03 29.09 17.32
C THR A 79 -11.31 30.34 18.14
N ILE A 80 -11.11 31.52 17.55
CA ILE A 80 -11.38 32.82 18.19
C ILE A 80 -12.88 33.04 18.28
N HIS A 81 -13.62 32.87 17.18
CA HIS A 81 -15.08 33.00 17.17
C HIS A 81 -15.74 31.98 18.11
N ALA A 82 -15.24 30.74 18.16
CA ALA A 82 -15.70 29.75 19.13
C ALA A 82 -15.39 30.16 20.58
N ALA A 83 -14.18 30.67 20.86
CA ALA A 83 -13.82 31.16 22.20
C ALA A 83 -14.71 32.33 22.64
N ILE A 84 -15.06 33.24 21.72
CA ILE A 84 -15.96 34.35 22.00
C ILE A 84 -17.40 33.84 22.25
N PHE A 85 -17.90 32.93 21.40
CA PHE A 85 -19.23 32.33 21.56
C PHE A 85 -19.40 31.64 22.93
N PHE A 86 -18.49 30.73 23.28
CA PHE A 86 -18.56 30.02 24.55
C PHE A 86 -18.20 30.92 25.74
N GLY A 87 -17.34 31.92 25.54
CA GLY A 87 -17.02 32.91 26.58
C GLY A 87 -18.22 33.76 26.92
N LEU A 88 -19.02 34.13 25.92
CA LEU A 88 -20.28 34.83 26.13
C LEU A 88 -21.31 33.95 26.85
N ALA A 89 -21.33 32.64 26.59
CA ALA A 89 -22.16 31.66 27.30
C ALA A 89 -21.80 31.59 28.79
N VAL A 90 -20.49 31.56 29.09
CA VAL A 90 -20.00 31.55 30.47
C VAL A 90 -20.29 32.89 31.16
N ALA A 91 -20.12 34.01 30.47
CA ALA A 91 -20.42 35.34 31.01
C ALA A 91 -21.92 35.50 31.35
N THR A 92 -22.83 35.02 30.49
CA THR A 92 -24.27 35.05 30.79
C THR A 92 -24.63 34.18 31.99
N ALA A 93 -24.03 33.00 32.12
CA ALA A 93 -24.20 32.13 33.29
C ALA A 93 -23.68 32.78 34.58
N LEU A 94 -22.51 33.43 34.55
CA LEU A 94 -21.96 34.13 35.71
C LEU A 94 -22.84 35.30 36.16
N LEU A 95 -23.36 36.08 35.22
CA LEU A 95 -24.30 37.17 35.53
C LEU A 95 -25.63 36.64 36.09
N ASP A 96 -26.11 35.48 35.62
CA ASP A 96 -27.28 34.82 36.18
C ASP A 96 -27.05 34.35 37.62
N TRP A 97 -25.88 33.75 37.88
CA TRP A 97 -25.49 33.31 39.21
C TRP A 97 -25.34 34.48 40.19
N ALA A 98 -24.70 35.58 39.76
CA ALA A 98 -24.58 36.80 40.54
C ALA A 98 -25.95 37.42 40.87
N GLY A 99 -26.87 37.44 39.91
CA GLY A 99 -28.24 37.90 40.15
C GLY A 99 -28.99 37.06 41.19
N ARG A 100 -28.85 35.73 41.13
CA ARG A 100 -29.44 34.80 42.11
C ARG A 100 -28.84 34.96 43.51
N LEU A 101 -27.54 35.24 43.62
CA LEU A 101 -26.84 35.43 44.89
C LEU A 101 -27.17 36.77 45.56
N ILE A 102 -27.21 37.86 44.78
CA ILE A 102 -27.39 39.22 45.28
C ILE A 102 -28.89 39.52 45.54
N GLY A 103 -29.79 38.93 44.75
CA GLY A 103 -31.23 39.07 44.94
C GLY A 103 -31.76 40.48 44.62
N PRO A 104 -32.70 41.04 45.42
CA PRO A 104 -33.44 42.27 45.10
C PRO A 104 -32.63 43.58 44.92
N GLY A 105 -31.29 43.54 45.05
CA GLY A 105 -30.39 44.66 44.80
C GLY A 105 -29.52 44.52 43.54
N TYR A 106 -29.75 43.50 42.72
CA TYR A 106 -28.93 43.27 41.53
C TYR A 106 -29.07 44.41 40.51
N PRO A 107 -27.97 44.98 39.97
CA PRO A 107 -28.04 46.14 39.08
C PRO A 107 -28.88 45.87 37.83
N ALA A 108 -29.84 46.74 37.53
CA ALA A 108 -30.67 46.65 36.33
C ALA A 108 -29.83 46.64 35.04
N LEU A 109 -28.72 47.38 35.03
CA LEU A 109 -27.75 47.39 33.92
C LEU A 109 -27.12 46.00 33.70
N ALA A 110 -26.87 45.22 34.77
CA ALA A 110 -26.32 43.88 34.65
C ALA A 110 -27.35 42.89 34.06
N MET A 111 -28.64 43.07 34.37
CA MET A 111 -29.73 42.30 33.76
C MET A 111 -29.89 42.62 32.26
N GLN A 112 -29.83 43.91 31.89
CA GLN A 112 -29.85 44.35 30.48
C GLN A 112 -28.62 43.85 29.72
N ALA A 113 -27.43 43.94 30.31
CA ALA A 113 -26.21 43.42 29.72
C ALA A 113 -26.31 41.91 29.47
N ARG A 114 -26.84 41.12 30.41
CA ARG A 114 -27.09 39.69 30.20
C ARG A 114 -28.05 39.42 29.04
N ALA A 115 -29.15 40.18 28.94
CA ALA A 115 -30.10 40.04 27.83
C ALA A 115 -29.44 40.36 26.47
N ALA A 116 -28.65 41.45 26.41
CA ALA A 116 -27.88 41.81 25.22
C ALA A 116 -26.89 40.70 24.81
N MET A 117 -26.17 40.13 25.78
CA MET A 117 -25.24 39.02 25.55
C MET A 117 -25.97 37.78 25.01
N PHE A 118 -27.11 37.42 25.60
CA PHE A 118 -27.90 36.26 25.18
C PHE A 118 -28.40 36.38 23.74
N VAL A 119 -28.91 37.55 23.36
CA VAL A 119 -29.40 37.85 22.00
C VAL A 119 -28.27 38.00 20.98
N THR A 120 -27.04 38.18 21.45
CA THR A 120 -25.83 38.19 20.59
C THR A 120 -25.37 36.78 20.21
N MET A 121 -25.66 35.76 21.03
CA MET A 121 -25.18 34.39 20.81
C MET A 121 -25.59 33.77 19.46
N PRO A 122 -26.84 33.91 18.95
CA PRO A 122 -27.21 33.43 17.63
C PRO A 122 -26.31 33.96 16.50
N TYR A 123 -25.95 35.24 16.54
CA TYR A 123 -25.09 35.84 15.54
C TYR A 123 -23.63 35.36 15.64
N LEU A 124 -23.13 35.14 16.86
CA LEU A 124 -21.81 34.52 17.03
C LEU A 124 -21.75 33.09 16.48
N LEU A 125 -22.84 32.33 16.60
CA LEU A 125 -22.93 31.02 15.95
C LEU A 125 -22.97 31.13 14.43
N LEU A 126 -23.56 32.19 13.86
CA LEU A 126 -23.52 32.48 12.43
C LEU A 126 -22.10 32.79 11.95
N LEU A 127 -21.33 33.59 12.70
CA LEU A 127 -19.92 33.85 12.38
C LEU A 127 -19.11 32.57 12.43
N LEU A 128 -19.39 31.73 13.41
CA LEU A 128 -18.78 30.42 13.50
C LEU A 128 -19.16 29.55 12.29
N ALA A 129 -20.44 29.54 11.88
CA ALA A 129 -20.89 28.86 10.67
C ALA A 129 -20.27 29.43 9.37
N ASP A 130 -19.95 30.73 9.33
CA ASP A 130 -19.21 31.39 8.22
C ASP A 130 -17.80 30.81 8.09
N ASP A 131 -17.07 30.66 9.21
CA ASP A 131 -15.76 30.03 9.20
C ASP A 131 -15.82 28.57 8.70
N PHE A 132 -16.91 27.86 9.00
CA PHE A 132 -17.03 26.42 8.72
C PHE A 132 -17.64 26.08 7.36
N ALA A 133 -18.62 26.85 6.89
CA ALA A 133 -19.39 26.55 5.69
C ALA A 133 -19.36 27.69 4.66
N GLY A 134 -18.94 28.89 5.06
CA GLY A 134 -19.11 30.12 4.30
C GLY A 134 -20.56 30.61 4.32
N VAL A 135 -20.74 31.90 4.59
CA VAL A 135 -22.01 32.61 4.59
C VAL A 135 -21.92 33.77 3.59
N PRO A 136 -22.91 33.95 2.69
CA PRO A 136 -22.91 35.09 1.77
C PRO A 136 -22.82 36.41 2.54
N GLN A 137 -21.99 37.32 2.02
CA GLN A 137 -21.71 38.59 2.68
C GLN A 137 -22.97 39.43 2.92
N SER A 138 -23.95 39.36 2.00
CA SER A 138 -25.26 40.00 2.15
C SER A 138 -26.06 39.44 3.35
N THR A 139 -26.08 38.12 3.52
CA THR A 139 -26.73 37.45 4.65
C THR A 139 -26.08 37.86 5.97
N ARG A 140 -24.74 37.90 6.01
CA ARG A 140 -23.98 38.28 7.20
C ARG A 140 -24.24 39.73 7.62
N TYR A 141 -24.29 40.66 6.66
CA TYR A 141 -24.61 42.06 6.95
C TYR A 141 -26.07 42.26 7.38
N GLY A 142 -27.01 41.61 6.69
CA GLY A 142 -28.43 41.67 7.05
C GLY A 142 -28.71 41.15 8.46
N MET A 143 -28.14 39.99 8.82
CA MET A 143 -28.24 39.44 10.17
C MET A 143 -27.47 40.28 11.21
N GLY A 144 -26.40 40.98 10.81
CA GLY A 144 -25.66 41.90 11.67
C GLY A 144 -26.46 43.17 12.01
N LEU A 145 -27.21 43.72 11.05
CA LEU A 145 -28.14 44.82 11.32
C LEU A 145 -29.26 44.38 12.28
N ALA A 146 -29.78 43.17 12.11
CA ALA A 146 -30.77 42.61 13.01
C ALA A 146 -30.21 42.42 14.43
N LEU A 147 -28.95 41.99 14.57
CA LEU A 147 -28.26 41.93 15.86
C LEU A 147 -28.19 43.32 16.52
N ILE A 148 -27.78 44.35 15.79
CA ILE A 148 -27.68 45.71 16.34
C ILE A 148 -29.05 46.16 16.87
N ALA A 149 -30.12 45.97 16.10
CA ALA A 149 -31.47 46.30 16.53
C ALA A 149 -31.89 45.51 17.79
N ALA A 150 -31.58 44.22 17.84
CA ALA A 150 -31.90 43.34 18.97
C ALA A 150 -31.11 43.72 20.25
N VAL A 151 -29.83 44.07 20.12
CA VAL A 151 -29.00 44.56 21.24
C VAL A 151 -29.51 45.93 21.72
N VAL A 152 -29.74 46.88 20.81
CA VAL A 152 -30.24 48.22 21.19
C VAL A 152 -31.58 48.09 21.92
N SER A 153 -32.49 47.26 21.41
CA SER A 153 -33.79 47.05 22.03
C SER A 153 -33.72 46.39 23.42
N SER A 154 -32.69 45.58 23.71
CA SER A 154 -32.49 45.01 25.05
C SER A 154 -32.16 46.06 26.14
N PHE A 155 -31.70 47.26 25.75
CA PHE A 155 -31.46 48.38 26.67
C PHE A 155 -32.63 49.37 26.74
N THR A 156 -33.46 49.45 25.69
CA THR A 156 -34.57 50.40 25.62
C THR A 156 -35.89 49.84 26.15
N VAL A 157 -36.17 48.55 25.97
CA VAL A 157 -37.38 47.89 26.45
C VAL A 157 -37.19 47.41 27.88
N ARG A 158 -38.09 47.80 28.80
CA ARG A 158 -38.04 47.40 30.22
C ARG A 158 -39.06 46.28 30.52
N PRO A 159 -38.75 45.37 31.46
CA PRO A 159 -39.71 44.37 31.91
C PRO A 159 -40.90 45.01 32.66
N PRO A 160 -42.13 44.43 32.57
CA PRO A 160 -42.47 43.24 31.81
C PRO A 160 -42.44 43.50 30.29
N PHE A 161 -41.86 42.56 29.54
CA PHE A 161 -41.62 42.73 28.11
C PHE A 161 -42.93 42.57 27.30
N PRO A 162 -43.21 43.44 26.32
CA PRO A 162 -44.35 43.26 25.42
C PRO A 162 -44.24 41.96 24.61
N ILE A 163 -45.36 41.27 24.37
CA ILE A 163 -45.41 40.03 23.57
C ILE A 163 -44.81 40.24 22.17
N ALA A 164 -45.08 41.38 21.53
CA ALA A 164 -44.51 41.70 20.21
C ALA A 164 -42.97 41.74 20.22
N TYR A 165 -42.36 42.25 21.30
CA TYR A 165 -40.91 42.27 21.47
C TYR A 165 -40.34 40.86 21.69
N GLN A 166 -41.02 40.04 22.50
CA GLN A 166 -40.65 38.64 22.70
C GLN A 166 -40.71 37.86 21.38
N LEU A 167 -41.80 37.97 20.63
CA LEU A 167 -41.97 37.33 19.32
C LEU A 167 -40.90 37.77 18.30
N LEU A 168 -40.56 39.06 18.26
CA LEU A 168 -39.50 39.57 17.39
C LEU A 168 -38.14 38.94 17.76
N THR A 169 -37.80 38.92 19.05
CA THR A 169 -36.53 38.39 19.56
C THR A 169 -36.40 36.89 19.32
N VAL A 170 -37.48 36.13 19.54
CA VAL A 170 -37.53 34.69 19.24
C VAL A 170 -37.40 34.45 17.75
N THR A 171 -38.14 35.18 16.91
CA THR A 171 -38.09 35.03 15.45
C THR A 171 -36.69 35.31 14.90
N TYR A 172 -36.07 36.41 15.33
CA TYR A 172 -34.69 36.76 14.99
C TYR A 172 -33.72 35.63 15.37
N SER A 173 -33.79 35.17 16.61
CA SER A 173 -32.85 34.18 17.14
C SER A 173 -33.02 32.83 16.43
N VAL A 174 -34.25 32.36 16.30
CA VAL A 174 -34.57 31.09 15.62
C VAL A 174 -34.21 31.14 14.15
N ALA A 175 -34.44 32.24 13.44
CA ALA A 175 -34.08 32.36 12.02
C ALA A 175 -32.56 32.24 11.80
N ILE A 176 -31.75 32.92 12.62
CA ILE A 176 -30.29 32.84 12.53
C ILE A 176 -29.78 31.44 12.92
N LEU A 177 -30.33 30.86 13.99
CA LEU A 177 -29.94 29.51 14.42
C LEU A 177 -30.32 28.45 13.39
N ALA A 178 -31.52 28.51 12.82
CA ALA A 178 -31.97 27.61 11.77
C ALA A 178 -31.08 27.72 10.52
N TYR A 179 -30.72 28.94 10.11
CA TYR A 179 -29.78 29.15 9.02
C TYR A 179 -28.40 28.57 9.33
N SER A 180 -27.86 28.85 10.51
CA SER A 180 -26.56 28.35 10.96
C SER A 180 -26.53 26.82 11.00
N THR A 181 -27.57 26.19 11.56
CA THR A 181 -27.77 24.73 11.57
C THR A 181 -27.79 24.16 10.16
N ALA A 182 -28.53 24.77 9.23
CA ALA A 182 -28.57 24.33 7.84
C ALA A 182 -27.19 24.39 7.18
N ARG A 183 -26.39 25.45 7.45
CA ARG A 183 -25.01 25.56 6.97
C ARG A 183 -24.12 24.45 7.53
N PHE A 184 -24.22 24.14 8.83
CA PHE A 184 -23.49 23.02 9.44
C PHE A 184 -23.87 21.67 8.81
N LEU A 185 -25.15 21.42 8.54
CA LEU A 185 -25.59 20.18 7.88
C LEU A 185 -25.09 20.06 6.43
N ILE A 186 -25.10 21.16 5.67
CA ILE A 186 -24.54 21.19 4.31
C ILE A 186 -23.04 20.87 4.35
N ALA A 187 -22.32 21.50 5.28
CA ALA A 187 -20.89 21.28 5.41
C ALA A 187 -20.57 19.87 5.96
N ALA A 188 -21.42 19.30 6.81
CA ALA A 188 -21.32 17.91 7.27
C ALA A 188 -21.43 16.91 6.12
N ARG A 189 -22.30 17.16 5.13
CA ARG A 189 -22.44 16.32 3.93
C ARG A 189 -21.20 16.34 3.03
N ALA A 190 -20.43 17.42 3.07
CA ALA A 190 -19.18 17.56 2.33
C ALA A 190 -17.96 17.00 3.09
N ALA A 191 -18.10 16.70 4.38
CA ALA A 191 -17.04 16.15 5.23
C ALA A 191 -17.14 14.62 5.36
N SER A 192 -16.07 14.00 5.81
CA SER A 192 -15.98 12.57 6.11
C SER A 192 -15.64 12.33 7.59
N GLY A 193 -15.82 11.09 8.06
CA GLY A 193 -15.29 10.62 9.34
C GLY A 193 -15.73 11.42 10.57
N ALA A 194 -14.75 11.71 11.42
CA ALA A 194 -14.95 12.49 12.64
C ALA A 194 -15.45 13.92 12.34
N SER A 195 -14.91 14.59 11.31
CA SER A 195 -15.31 15.94 10.94
C SER A 195 -16.80 16.03 10.62
N ARG A 196 -17.34 15.08 9.85
CA ARG A 196 -18.79 15.00 9.58
C ARG A 196 -19.60 14.85 10.87
N ARG A 197 -19.22 13.92 11.75
CA ARG A 197 -19.96 13.64 13.00
C ARG A 197 -19.95 14.83 13.96
N ARG A 198 -18.84 15.56 14.01
CA ARG A 198 -18.74 16.81 14.80
C ARG A 198 -19.71 17.87 14.28
N MET A 199 -19.80 18.04 12.97
CA MET A 199 -20.70 19.03 12.36
C MET A 199 -22.17 18.65 12.52
N GLU A 200 -22.50 17.35 12.44
CA GLU A 200 -23.82 16.83 12.81
C GLU A 200 -24.14 17.16 14.29
N ALA A 201 -23.19 16.96 15.21
CA ALA A 201 -23.37 17.30 16.63
C ALA A 201 -23.55 18.82 16.86
N VAL A 202 -22.79 19.67 16.17
CA VAL A 202 -22.93 21.13 16.22
C VAL A 202 -24.29 21.58 15.64
N ALA A 203 -24.77 20.93 14.58
CA ALA A 203 -26.09 21.19 14.02
C ALA A 203 -27.22 20.78 15.00
N VAL A 204 -27.08 19.63 15.66
CA VAL A 204 -28.01 19.22 16.74
C VAL A 204 -28.00 20.23 17.87
N ALA A 205 -26.82 20.71 18.28
CA ALA A 205 -26.70 21.76 19.29
C ALA A 205 -27.40 23.05 18.86
N GLY A 206 -27.20 23.52 17.63
CA GLY A 206 -27.87 24.71 17.10
C GLY A 206 -29.40 24.58 17.09
N SER A 207 -29.94 23.42 16.73
CA SER A 207 -31.38 23.14 16.78
C SER A 207 -31.94 23.14 18.21
N LEU A 208 -31.24 22.48 19.15
CA LEU A 208 -31.65 22.47 20.55
C LEU A 208 -31.54 23.85 21.18
N PHE A 209 -30.54 24.65 20.78
CA PHE A 209 -30.42 26.04 21.21
C PHE A 209 -31.54 26.92 20.64
N ALA A 210 -32.00 26.67 19.41
CA ALA A 210 -33.18 27.38 18.88
C ALA A 210 -34.45 27.07 19.68
N LEU A 211 -34.60 25.83 20.15
CA LEU A 211 -35.75 25.44 20.98
C LEU A 211 -35.78 26.14 22.34
N THR A 212 -34.63 26.49 22.94
CA THR A 212 -34.63 27.22 24.22
C THR A 212 -35.27 28.60 24.06
N PHE A 213 -34.99 29.32 22.96
CA PHE A 213 -35.66 30.59 22.66
C PHE A 213 -37.17 30.42 22.49
N VAL A 214 -37.62 29.34 21.84
CA VAL A 214 -39.05 29.05 21.67
C VAL A 214 -39.71 28.75 23.01
N PHE A 215 -39.11 27.89 23.82
CA PHE A 215 -39.65 27.50 25.13
C PHE A 215 -39.67 28.68 26.11
N ASP A 216 -38.60 29.48 26.17
CA ASP A 216 -38.55 30.68 27.02
C ASP A 216 -39.58 31.72 26.55
N GLY A 217 -39.73 31.90 25.24
CA GLY A 217 -40.73 32.80 24.65
C GLY A 217 -42.16 32.39 24.98
N VAL A 218 -42.52 31.13 24.72
CA VAL A 218 -43.87 30.60 24.98
C VAL A 218 -44.18 30.57 26.47
N GLY A 219 -43.23 30.14 27.31
CA GLY A 219 -43.37 30.14 28.76
C GLY A 219 -43.68 31.54 29.30
N SER A 220 -42.96 32.56 28.81
CA SER A 220 -43.20 33.94 29.23
C SER A 220 -44.53 34.55 28.74
N ALA A 221 -45.17 33.95 27.74
CA ALA A 221 -46.41 34.45 27.13
C ALA A 221 -47.69 33.78 27.66
N ILE A 222 -47.57 32.59 28.29
CA ILE A 222 -48.72 31.80 28.79
C ILE A 222 -48.68 31.71 30.32
N PRO A 223 -49.46 32.55 31.04
CA PRO A 223 -49.49 32.53 32.50
C PRO A 223 -49.90 31.16 33.06
N GLY A 224 -49.21 30.69 34.10
CA GLY A 224 -49.58 29.48 34.85
C GLY A 224 -49.00 28.17 34.32
N GLN A 225 -48.24 28.19 33.21
CA GLN A 225 -47.48 27.02 32.71
C GLN A 225 -45.95 27.22 32.77
N ASP A 226 -45.48 28.23 33.50
CA ASP A 226 -44.07 28.63 33.52
C ASP A 226 -43.13 27.46 33.90
N ALA A 227 -43.56 26.61 34.84
CA ALA A 227 -42.76 25.48 35.31
C ALA A 227 -42.52 24.39 34.25
N THR A 228 -43.50 24.12 33.39
CA THR A 228 -43.36 23.08 32.34
C THR A 228 -42.43 23.56 31.23
N TRP A 229 -42.61 24.79 30.76
CA TRP A 229 -41.75 25.40 29.75
C TRP A 229 -40.32 25.64 30.26
N ALA A 230 -40.14 26.04 31.52
CA ALA A 230 -38.82 26.16 32.15
C ALA A 230 -38.09 24.82 32.25
N SER A 231 -38.82 23.73 32.53
CA SER A 231 -38.26 22.38 32.54
C SER A 231 -37.82 21.93 31.14
N LEU A 232 -38.65 22.19 30.11
CA LEU A 232 -38.30 21.90 28.71
C LEU A 232 -37.10 22.73 28.23
N SER A 233 -37.05 24.02 28.57
CA SER A 233 -35.92 24.91 28.27
C SER A 233 -34.64 24.45 28.95
N SER A 234 -34.71 24.02 30.23
CA SER A 234 -33.55 23.48 30.95
C SER A 234 -33.06 22.16 30.36
N GLY A 235 -33.98 21.27 29.94
CA GLY A 235 -33.65 20.02 29.25
C GLY A 235 -32.99 20.27 27.88
N ALA A 236 -33.55 21.17 27.07
CA ALA A 236 -32.95 21.60 25.80
C ALA A 236 -31.58 22.26 26.03
N SER A 237 -31.44 23.03 27.12
CA SER A 237 -30.20 23.70 27.49
C SER A 237 -29.06 22.73 27.79
N PHE A 238 -29.34 21.72 28.60
CA PHE A 238 -28.40 20.64 28.85
C PHE A 238 -28.09 19.85 27.57
N GLY A 239 -29.12 19.55 26.77
CA GLY A 239 -28.97 18.84 25.50
C GLY A 239 -28.03 19.56 24.52
N TYR A 240 -28.19 20.87 24.31
CA TYR A 240 -27.33 21.62 23.40
C TYR A 240 -25.91 21.80 23.95
N ALA A 241 -25.74 21.90 25.28
CA ALA A 241 -24.43 21.91 25.92
C ALA A 241 -23.66 20.59 25.67
N VAL A 242 -24.31 19.44 25.86
CA VAL A 242 -23.74 18.12 25.57
C VAL A 242 -23.41 17.98 24.07
N ALA A 243 -24.32 18.41 23.19
CA ALA A 243 -24.09 18.35 21.75
C ALA A 243 -22.92 19.24 21.30
N TYR A 244 -22.77 20.46 21.85
CA TYR A 244 -21.58 21.28 21.61
C TYR A 244 -20.32 20.67 22.19
N PHE A 245 -20.39 20.04 23.37
CA PHE A 245 -19.25 19.31 23.94
C PHE A 245 -18.77 18.20 22.99
N VAL A 246 -19.69 17.39 22.48
CA VAL A 246 -19.39 16.34 21.50
C VAL A 246 -18.86 16.91 20.18
N GLY A 247 -19.38 18.06 19.73
CA GLY A 247 -18.95 18.72 18.50
C GLY A 247 -17.58 19.39 18.57
N PHE A 248 -17.24 20.06 19.67
CA PHE A 248 -16.00 20.83 19.81
C PHE A 248 -14.90 20.09 20.58
N LEU A 249 -15.27 19.26 21.55
CA LEU A 249 -14.39 18.48 22.42
C LEU A 249 -14.82 17.00 22.48
N PRO A 250 -14.90 16.29 21.34
CA PRO A 250 -15.30 14.88 21.36
C PRO A 250 -14.34 14.05 22.24
N PRO A 251 -14.85 13.26 23.19
CA PRO A 251 -14.04 12.30 23.94
C PRO A 251 -13.24 11.36 23.03
N ARG A 252 -12.09 10.87 23.50
CA ARG A 252 -11.18 10.02 22.70
C ARG A 252 -11.89 8.81 22.07
N PHE A 253 -12.78 8.15 22.81
CA PHE A 253 -13.51 6.98 22.31
C PHE A 253 -14.48 7.32 21.18
N PHE A 254 -15.10 8.51 21.18
CA PHE A 254 -15.93 8.97 20.06
C PHE A 254 -15.09 9.21 18.82
N ARG A 255 -13.94 9.89 18.96
CA ARG A 255 -13.01 10.12 17.84
C ARG A 255 -12.57 8.80 17.22
N GLN A 256 -12.13 7.85 18.05
CA GLN A 256 -11.73 6.51 17.58
C GLN A 256 -12.87 5.77 16.88
N ALA A 257 -14.07 5.77 17.45
CA ALA A 257 -15.23 5.10 16.86
C ALA A 257 -15.65 5.72 15.52
N TRP A 258 -15.54 7.05 15.36
CA TRP A 258 -15.88 7.74 14.12
C TRP A 258 -14.83 7.57 13.02
N GLN A 259 -13.57 7.34 13.38
CA GLN A 259 -12.47 7.11 12.44
C GLN A 259 -12.30 5.64 12.06
N ALA A 260 -12.72 4.70 12.93
CA ALA A 260 -12.49 3.26 12.76
C ALA A 260 -12.93 2.69 11.39
N PRO A 261 -14.14 3.00 10.85
CA PRO A 261 -14.56 2.42 9.57
C PRO A 261 -13.64 2.79 8.42
N GLN A 262 -13.12 4.01 8.43
CA GLN A 262 -12.25 4.54 7.37
C GLN A 262 -10.87 3.88 7.43
N VAL A 263 -10.32 3.76 8.64
CA VAL A 263 -9.02 3.11 8.86
C VAL A 263 -9.12 1.62 8.50
N GLN A 264 -10.20 0.95 8.87
CA GLN A 264 -10.44 -0.45 8.48
C GLN A 264 -10.55 -0.61 6.96
N GLN A 265 -11.28 0.28 6.29
CA GLN A 265 -11.40 0.24 4.84
C GLN A 265 -10.05 0.43 4.17
N PHE A 266 -9.23 1.38 4.64
CA PHE A 266 -7.86 1.58 4.16
C PHE A 266 -6.98 0.35 4.39
N LEU A 267 -7.05 -0.28 5.56
CA LEU A 267 -6.30 -1.50 5.83
C LEU A 267 -6.69 -2.62 4.86
N ILE A 268 -7.99 -2.82 4.60
CA ILE A 268 -8.46 -3.82 3.63
C ILE A 268 -7.99 -3.47 2.22
N SER A 269 -8.20 -2.23 1.76
CA SER A 269 -7.87 -1.86 0.38
C SER A 269 -6.36 -1.89 0.13
N SER A 270 -5.55 -1.47 1.12
CA SER A 270 -4.10 -1.54 1.03
C SER A 270 -3.54 -2.97 1.00
N THR A 271 -4.22 -3.95 1.63
CA THR A 271 -3.84 -5.36 1.47
C THR A 271 -4.13 -5.93 0.08
N LEU A 272 -5.12 -5.37 -0.62
CA LEU A 272 -5.50 -5.76 -1.97
C LEU A 272 -4.83 -4.91 -3.06
N ALA A 273 -4.00 -3.94 -2.67
CA ALA A 273 -3.33 -3.06 -3.61
C ALA A 273 -2.36 -3.86 -4.52
N PRO A 274 -2.26 -3.51 -5.82
CA PRO A 274 -1.33 -4.16 -6.72
C PRO A 274 0.11 -3.98 -6.25
N ARG A 275 0.92 -5.04 -6.39
CA ARG A 275 2.33 -5.09 -5.95
C ARG A 275 3.30 -5.38 -7.11
N ASN A 276 2.88 -5.16 -8.35
CA ASN A 276 3.74 -5.40 -9.51
C ASN A 276 4.78 -4.30 -9.68
N SER A 277 4.45 -3.07 -9.26
CA SER A 277 5.37 -1.94 -9.26
C SER A 277 5.06 -0.98 -8.12
N LEU A 278 6.08 -0.22 -7.73
CA LEU A 278 5.99 0.84 -6.73
C LEU A 278 4.98 1.93 -7.14
N LEU A 279 4.89 2.19 -8.44
CA LEU A 279 3.93 3.13 -9.02
C LEU A 279 2.49 2.66 -8.83
N GLU A 280 2.19 1.39 -9.15
CA GLU A 280 0.84 0.85 -8.98
C GLU A 280 0.41 0.84 -7.50
N LEU A 281 1.32 0.43 -6.61
CA LEU A 281 1.08 0.40 -5.17
C LEU A 281 0.77 1.79 -4.61
N THR A 282 1.64 2.76 -4.86
CA THR A 282 1.46 4.14 -4.37
C THR A 282 0.21 4.79 -4.96
N THR A 283 -0.09 4.57 -6.23
CA THR A 283 -1.30 5.10 -6.89
C THR A 283 -2.58 4.53 -6.30
N ALA A 284 -2.61 3.22 -5.98
CA ALA A 284 -3.76 2.61 -5.32
C ALA A 284 -3.97 3.20 -3.92
N ILE A 285 -2.91 3.32 -3.14
CA ILE A 285 -2.96 3.89 -1.78
C ILE A 285 -3.42 5.35 -1.80
N GLU A 286 -2.84 6.19 -2.66
CA GLU A 286 -3.21 7.61 -2.77
C GLU A 286 -4.69 7.79 -3.12
N ARG A 287 -5.22 6.96 -4.01
CA ARG A 287 -6.64 6.97 -4.41
C ARG A 287 -7.58 6.73 -3.24
N ASP A 288 -7.19 5.88 -2.30
CA ASP A 288 -8.00 5.54 -1.12
C ASP A 288 -7.95 6.62 -0.03
N ILE A 289 -6.83 7.33 0.09
CA ILE A 289 -6.65 8.40 1.08
C ILE A 289 -7.54 9.61 0.78
N VAL A 290 -7.73 9.94 -0.50
CA VAL A 290 -8.49 11.11 -0.95
C VAL A 290 -9.92 11.16 -0.36
N PRO A 291 -10.79 10.15 -0.56
CA PRO A 291 -12.13 10.15 0.00
C PRO A 291 -12.14 10.02 1.54
N MET A 292 -11.12 9.39 2.12
CA MET A 292 -11.01 9.20 3.56
C MET A 292 -10.88 10.54 4.31
N LEU A 293 -10.03 11.44 3.81
CA LEU A 293 -9.75 12.74 4.41
C LEU A 293 -10.52 13.90 3.77
N GLY A 294 -11.42 13.62 2.81
CA GLY A 294 -12.10 14.68 2.04
C GLY A 294 -11.12 15.58 1.29
N ALA A 295 -9.97 15.03 0.91
CA ALA A 295 -8.91 15.76 0.24
C ALA A 295 -9.24 15.97 -1.24
N GLN A 296 -8.55 16.92 -1.87
CA GLN A 296 -8.56 17.06 -3.33
C GLN A 296 -7.62 16.05 -3.98
N GLN A 297 -6.46 15.83 -3.36
CA GLN A 297 -5.40 14.96 -3.87
C GLN A 297 -4.53 14.50 -2.70
N ALA A 298 -3.95 13.31 -2.84
CA ALA A 298 -2.90 12.81 -1.96
C ALA A 298 -1.68 12.44 -2.82
N ASN A 299 -0.49 12.54 -2.23
CA ASN A 299 0.75 12.14 -2.85
C ASN A 299 1.69 11.46 -1.85
N ILE A 300 2.31 10.37 -2.27
CA ILE A 300 3.36 9.65 -1.57
C ILE A 300 4.65 9.88 -2.37
N ALA A 301 5.54 10.70 -1.83
CA ALA A 301 6.88 10.87 -2.35
C ALA A 301 7.83 9.93 -1.59
N ILE A 302 8.72 9.27 -2.30
CA ILE A 302 9.65 8.26 -1.79
C ILE A 302 11.04 8.86 -1.74
N TRP A 303 11.79 8.58 -0.68
CA TRP A 303 13.16 9.05 -0.55
C TRP A 303 14.08 8.28 -1.49
N ASP A 304 14.74 9.00 -2.38
CA ASP A 304 15.74 8.45 -3.30
C ASP A 304 17.14 8.75 -2.75
N GLU A 305 17.81 7.73 -2.19
CA GLU A 305 19.13 7.88 -1.58
C GLU A 305 20.20 8.45 -2.53
N PRO A 306 20.34 8.00 -3.79
CA PRO A 306 21.34 8.53 -4.72
C PRO A 306 21.19 10.01 -5.01
N THR A 307 19.95 10.51 -5.15
CA THR A 307 19.71 11.93 -5.46
C THR A 307 19.47 12.78 -4.21
N GLN A 308 19.37 12.17 -3.02
CA GLN A 308 19.05 12.82 -1.74
C GLN A 308 17.79 13.69 -1.85
N ARG A 309 16.77 13.18 -2.56
CA ARG A 309 15.54 13.93 -2.86
C ARG A 309 14.32 13.02 -2.71
N LEU A 310 13.20 13.64 -2.36
CA LEU A 310 11.89 13.01 -2.41
C LEU A 310 11.41 12.92 -3.87
N VAL A 311 11.14 11.72 -4.36
CA VAL A 311 10.70 11.45 -5.72
C VAL A 311 9.32 10.82 -5.70
N SER A 312 8.38 11.40 -6.43
CA SER A 312 7.05 10.80 -6.63
C SER A 312 7.10 9.84 -7.83
N PRO A 313 6.64 8.58 -7.70
CA PRO A 313 6.56 7.64 -8.81
C PRO A 313 5.68 8.12 -9.98
N GLN A 314 4.69 8.98 -9.71
CA GLN A 314 3.70 9.45 -10.70
C GLN A 314 4.19 10.61 -11.60
N PHE A 315 5.47 10.63 -11.97
CA PHE A 315 6.13 11.81 -12.53
C PHE A 315 5.65 12.27 -13.94
N VAL A 316 4.62 11.68 -14.56
CA VAL A 316 4.23 12.00 -15.95
C VAL A 316 2.90 12.75 -16.00
N GLY A 317 2.95 14.08 -16.20
CA GLY A 317 1.84 14.88 -16.72
C GLY A 317 0.98 15.67 -15.72
N VAL A 318 1.29 15.64 -14.41
CA VAL A 318 0.57 16.42 -13.38
C VAL A 318 1.49 17.47 -12.74
N PRO A 319 1.42 18.76 -13.13
CA PRO A 319 2.33 19.80 -12.66
C PRO A 319 2.41 19.98 -11.14
N LEU A 320 1.31 19.76 -10.40
CA LEU A 320 1.27 19.90 -8.94
C LEU A 320 2.25 18.96 -8.21
N LEU A 321 2.56 17.79 -8.78
CA LEU A 321 3.37 16.76 -8.14
C LEU A 321 4.88 16.95 -8.38
N THR A 322 5.28 17.46 -9.54
CA THR A 322 6.68 17.82 -9.85
C THR A 322 7.22 18.86 -8.87
N VAL A 323 6.34 19.73 -8.40
CA VAL A 323 6.60 20.94 -7.61
C VAL A 323 6.91 20.62 -6.14
N ILE A 324 6.33 19.53 -5.60
CA ILE A 324 6.65 19.02 -4.26
C ILE A 324 8.14 18.64 -4.14
N ARG A 325 8.76 18.22 -5.26
CA ARG A 325 10.17 17.81 -5.33
C ARG A 325 11.14 18.94 -4.97
N GLU A 326 10.71 20.20 -5.06
CA GLU A 326 11.51 21.39 -4.77
C GLU A 326 11.01 22.18 -3.55
N SER A 327 10.05 21.63 -2.80
CA SER A 327 9.47 22.30 -1.62
C SER A 327 10.39 22.22 -0.41
N ALA A 328 10.93 23.37 0.02
CA ALA A 328 11.70 23.48 1.26
C ALA A 328 10.88 23.05 2.50
N LEU A 329 9.56 23.26 2.45
CA LEU A 329 8.64 22.85 3.51
C LEU A 329 8.54 21.32 3.60
N ALA A 330 8.46 20.63 2.46
CA ALA A 330 8.48 19.17 2.40
C ALA A 330 9.78 18.60 2.99
N SER A 331 10.93 19.16 2.61
CA SER A 331 12.23 18.78 3.17
C SER A 331 12.27 18.98 4.69
N GLN A 332 11.79 20.12 5.20
CA GLN A 332 11.74 20.38 6.64
C GLN A 332 10.89 19.34 7.40
N VAL A 333 9.75 18.93 6.85
CA VAL A 333 8.88 17.90 7.45
C VAL A 333 9.58 16.55 7.46
N PHE A 334 10.23 16.20 6.34
CA PHE A 334 11.01 14.98 6.22
C PHE A 334 12.19 14.96 7.21
N ASP A 335 12.91 16.07 7.38
CA ASP A 335 14.06 16.10 8.28
C ASP A 335 13.66 16.11 9.76
N SER A 336 12.64 16.90 10.11
CA SER A 336 12.15 17.03 11.48
C SER A 336 11.33 15.84 11.95
N GLN A 337 10.80 15.04 11.02
CA GLN A 337 9.91 13.90 11.31
C GLN A 337 8.63 14.32 12.07
N VAL A 338 8.21 15.58 11.94
CA VAL A 338 7.00 16.11 12.57
C VAL A 338 5.95 16.39 11.50
N ALA A 339 4.82 15.69 11.56
CA ALA A 339 3.72 15.98 10.65
C ALA A 339 3.11 17.36 10.95
N ILE A 340 2.82 18.12 9.91
CA ILE A 340 2.31 19.49 9.98
C ILE A 340 1.04 19.68 9.16
N PHE A 341 0.27 20.69 9.54
CA PHE A 341 -0.85 21.21 8.78
C PHE A 341 -0.59 22.66 8.41
N VAL A 342 -0.87 23.00 7.16
CA VAL A 342 -0.72 24.34 6.59
C VAL A 342 -2.07 24.83 6.09
N GLU A 343 -2.53 25.97 6.62
CA GLU A 343 -3.81 26.59 6.27
C GLU A 343 -3.74 27.38 4.95
N ASN A 344 -2.58 27.94 4.62
CA ASN A 344 -2.32 28.67 3.38
C ASN A 344 -1.04 28.16 2.72
N ALA A 345 -1.21 27.32 1.70
CA ALA A 345 -0.16 26.69 0.91
C ALA A 345 0.72 27.74 0.22
N GLU A 346 0.13 28.72 -0.47
CA GLU A 346 0.85 29.78 -1.19
C GLU A 346 1.77 30.59 -0.27
N ARG A 347 1.30 30.91 0.95
CA ARG A 347 2.09 31.69 1.91
C ARG A 347 3.23 30.88 2.51
N SER A 348 3.01 29.58 2.73
CA SER A 348 3.94 28.74 3.48
C SER A 348 4.97 28.07 2.57
N ASP A 349 4.66 27.94 1.29
CA ASP A 349 5.60 27.53 0.25
C ASP A 349 5.48 28.46 -0.98
N PRO A 350 6.09 29.66 -0.90
CA PRO A 350 5.96 30.69 -1.92
C PRO A 350 6.56 30.30 -3.28
N VAL A 351 7.56 29.41 -3.29
CA VAL A 351 8.20 28.91 -4.51
C VAL A 351 7.17 28.25 -5.41
N ASN A 352 6.18 27.61 -4.80
CA ASN A 352 5.18 26.78 -5.46
C ASN A 352 3.79 27.45 -5.53
N ALA A 353 3.70 28.73 -5.17
CA ALA A 353 2.43 29.46 -5.04
C ALA A 353 1.59 29.49 -6.33
N GLU A 354 2.22 29.67 -7.50
CA GLU A 354 1.50 29.73 -8.77
C GLU A 354 0.80 28.41 -9.11
N VAL A 355 1.47 27.31 -8.78
CA VAL A 355 0.93 25.97 -9.00
C VAL A 355 -0.21 25.72 -8.03
N TYR A 356 -0.08 26.09 -6.74
CA TYR A 356 -1.21 25.99 -5.81
C TYR A 356 -2.42 26.80 -6.28
N ARG A 357 -2.22 27.99 -6.85
CA ARG A 357 -3.31 28.78 -7.47
C ARG A 357 -3.97 28.03 -8.63
N GLN A 358 -3.17 27.53 -9.56
CA GLN A 358 -3.64 26.81 -10.75
C GLN A 358 -4.50 25.59 -10.37
N PHE A 359 -4.05 24.82 -9.37
CA PHE A 359 -4.74 23.62 -8.91
C PHE A 359 -5.77 23.87 -7.80
N LYS A 360 -5.97 25.13 -7.40
CA LYS A 360 -6.89 25.55 -6.33
C LYS A 360 -6.59 24.90 -4.98
N VAL A 361 -5.31 24.63 -4.72
CA VAL A 361 -4.82 24.15 -3.42
C VAL A 361 -4.73 25.34 -2.49
N ARG A 362 -5.44 25.29 -1.36
CA ARG A 362 -5.31 26.30 -0.30
C ARG A 362 -4.62 25.77 0.94
N SER A 363 -4.83 24.51 1.29
CA SER A 363 -4.29 23.93 2.51
C SER A 363 -3.58 22.61 2.21
N MET A 364 -2.63 22.24 3.07
CA MET A 364 -1.86 21.01 2.95
C MET A 364 -1.68 20.34 4.31
N MET A 365 -1.66 19.01 4.32
CA MET A 365 -1.11 18.23 5.44
C MET A 365 0.06 17.43 4.93
N MET A 366 1.13 17.38 5.70
CA MET A 366 2.33 16.63 5.37
C MET A 366 2.67 15.75 6.55
N SER A 367 2.91 14.46 6.28
CA SER A 367 3.33 13.49 7.28
C SER A 367 4.51 12.69 6.76
N PRO A 368 5.58 12.52 7.55
CA PRO A 368 6.68 11.62 7.18
C PRO A 368 6.19 10.18 7.09
N VAL A 369 6.68 9.44 6.10
CA VAL A 369 6.46 8.01 5.90
C VAL A 369 7.70 7.31 6.40
N THR A 370 7.65 6.88 7.66
CA THR A 370 8.81 6.35 8.40
C THR A 370 8.37 5.12 9.17
N VAL A 371 9.20 4.07 9.14
CA VAL A 371 9.05 2.85 9.94
C VAL A 371 10.36 2.54 10.65
N ASP A 372 10.28 2.39 11.97
CA ASP A 372 11.45 2.30 12.85
C ASP A 372 12.44 3.46 12.60
N GLU A 373 13.67 3.17 12.16
CA GLU A 373 14.66 4.20 11.79
C GLU A 373 14.70 4.53 10.29
N HIS A 374 13.89 3.86 9.46
CA HIS A 374 13.91 4.00 8.01
C HIS A 374 12.97 5.12 7.56
N ARG A 375 13.56 6.21 7.04
CA ARG A 375 12.85 7.37 6.49
C ARG A 375 12.54 7.13 5.01
N LEU A 376 11.41 6.49 4.74
CA LEU A 376 11.06 6.01 3.41
C LEU A 376 10.49 7.10 2.50
N GLY A 377 9.90 8.15 3.08
CA GLY A 377 9.31 9.22 2.26
C GLY A 377 8.40 10.18 3.00
N MET A 378 7.44 10.73 2.26
CA MET A 378 6.48 11.72 2.76
C MET A 378 5.11 11.53 2.11
N LEU A 379 4.06 11.58 2.93
CA LEU A 379 2.67 11.68 2.52
C LEU A 379 2.24 13.15 2.56
N THR A 380 1.80 13.68 1.43
CA THR A 380 1.22 15.03 1.31
C THR A 380 -0.23 14.96 0.87
N ILE A 381 -1.11 15.66 1.57
CA ILE A 381 -2.54 15.70 1.31
C ILE A 381 -2.93 17.15 1.03
N PHE A 382 -3.57 17.38 -0.12
CA PHE A 382 -3.95 18.69 -0.63
C PHE A 382 -5.44 18.95 -0.44
N GLY A 383 -5.79 20.14 0.04
CA GLY A 383 -7.18 20.57 0.24
C GLY A 383 -7.49 21.88 -0.45
N LYS A 384 -8.71 21.99 -1.00
CA LYS A 384 -9.26 23.24 -1.57
C LYS A 384 -9.56 24.29 -0.50
N ARG A 385 -9.77 23.84 0.73
CA ARG A 385 -10.06 24.65 1.91
C ARG A 385 -9.44 23.97 3.12
N PRO A 386 -8.99 24.75 4.12
CA PRO A 386 -8.53 24.18 5.37
C PRO A 386 -9.64 23.36 6.01
N PRO A 387 -9.38 22.08 6.36
CA PRO A 387 -10.35 21.27 7.07
C PRO A 387 -10.63 21.86 8.44
N LEU A 388 -11.88 21.71 8.84
CA LEU A 388 -12.46 22.39 9.99
C LEU A 388 -11.87 21.92 11.32
N PHE A 389 -11.43 20.65 11.34
CA PHE A 389 -10.79 20.01 12.48
C PHE A 389 -9.45 19.40 12.07
N ALA A 390 -8.59 20.22 11.47
CA ALA A 390 -7.32 19.80 10.89
C ALA A 390 -6.40 18.97 11.81
N GLU A 391 -6.50 19.12 13.15
CA GLU A 391 -5.73 18.29 14.09
C GLU A 391 -6.14 16.81 14.05
N ASP A 392 -7.45 16.52 14.01
CA ASP A 392 -7.94 15.14 13.97
C ASP A 392 -7.57 14.48 12.63
N ASP A 393 -7.69 15.23 11.54
CA ASP A 393 -7.33 14.77 10.20
C ASP A 393 -5.81 14.57 10.04
N LEU A 394 -5.00 15.42 10.69
CA LEU A 394 -3.54 15.24 10.75
C LEU A 394 -3.14 13.98 11.54
N ASP A 395 -3.84 13.67 12.63
CA ASP A 395 -3.62 12.43 13.38
C ASP A 395 -3.96 11.19 12.54
N ILE A 396 -5.02 11.24 11.72
CA ILE A 396 -5.32 10.19 10.74
C ILE A 396 -4.22 10.11 9.68
N ALA A 397 -3.78 11.24 9.12
CA ALA A 397 -2.71 11.28 8.14
C ALA A 397 -1.41 10.65 8.67
N ARG A 398 -1.07 10.88 9.95
CA ARG A 398 0.06 10.21 10.62
C ARG A 398 -0.10 8.71 10.69
N LEU A 399 -1.29 8.23 11.07
CA LEU A 399 -1.58 6.80 11.13
C LEU A 399 -1.45 6.15 9.75
N LEU A 400 -2.02 6.79 8.73
CA LEU A 400 -1.92 6.36 7.34
C LEU A 400 -0.46 6.33 6.88
N ALA A 401 0.30 7.40 7.09
CA ALA A 401 1.71 7.47 6.71
C ALA A 401 2.55 6.36 7.35
N ARG A 402 2.26 6.00 8.62
CA ARG A 402 2.92 4.87 9.29
C ARG A 402 2.56 3.52 8.65
N GLN A 403 1.30 3.33 8.29
CA GLN A 403 0.88 2.11 7.60
C GLN A 403 1.47 2.02 6.18
N ILE A 404 1.53 3.15 5.46
CA ILE A 404 2.20 3.24 4.16
C ILE A 404 3.67 2.85 4.29
N ALA A 405 4.35 3.32 5.34
CA ALA A 405 5.75 2.98 5.56
C ALA A 405 5.96 1.46 5.71
N VAL A 406 5.05 0.78 6.43
CA VAL A 406 5.08 -0.70 6.54
C VAL A 406 4.89 -1.35 5.18
N LEU A 407 3.95 -0.87 4.36
CA LEU A 407 3.68 -1.44 3.03
C LEU A 407 4.83 -1.22 2.05
N LEU A 408 5.44 -0.03 2.06
CA LEU A 408 6.61 0.27 1.23
C LEU A 408 7.81 -0.60 1.64
N ARG A 409 8.05 -0.77 2.95
CA ARG A 409 9.13 -1.62 3.43
C ARG A 409 8.94 -3.08 3.07
N ASP A 410 7.71 -3.57 3.17
CA ASP A 410 7.34 -4.93 2.77
C ASP A 410 7.52 -5.15 1.26
N PHE A 411 7.19 -4.15 0.44
CA PHE A 411 7.44 -4.17 -1.00
C PHE A 411 8.94 -4.21 -1.34
N GLU A 412 9.75 -3.32 -0.75
CA GLU A 412 11.21 -3.29 -0.93
C GLU A 412 11.84 -4.64 -0.55
N MET A 413 11.51 -5.15 0.64
CA MET A 413 12.06 -6.41 1.15
C MET A 413 11.70 -7.62 0.27
N THR A 414 10.48 -7.64 -0.28
CA THR A 414 10.06 -8.72 -1.18
C THR A 414 10.84 -8.69 -2.50
N ASN A 415 11.10 -7.51 -3.04
CA ASN A 415 11.90 -7.35 -4.26
C ASN A 415 13.36 -7.74 -4.02
N GLU A 416 13.99 -7.25 -2.95
CA GLU A 416 15.35 -7.62 -2.56
C GLU A 416 15.50 -9.14 -2.39
N LEU A 417 14.52 -9.80 -1.75
CA LEU A 417 14.53 -11.25 -1.56
C LEU A 417 14.40 -12.00 -2.90
N THR A 418 13.61 -11.48 -3.83
CA THR A 418 13.42 -12.09 -5.15
C THR A 418 14.70 -11.98 -5.98
N GLU A 419 15.33 -10.80 -5.99
CA GLU A 419 16.62 -10.59 -6.65
C GLU A 419 17.73 -11.45 -6.03
N PHE A 420 17.80 -11.51 -4.70
CA PHE A 420 18.76 -12.35 -3.98
C PHE A 420 18.61 -13.84 -4.35
N ARG A 421 17.36 -14.33 -4.40
CA ARG A 421 17.08 -15.73 -4.81
C ARG A 421 17.52 -16.00 -6.24
N ALA A 422 17.22 -15.09 -7.17
CA ALA A 422 17.65 -15.22 -8.55
C ALA A 422 19.19 -15.26 -8.67
N HIS A 423 19.89 -14.41 -7.93
CA HIS A 423 21.35 -14.44 -7.86
C HIS A 423 21.89 -15.74 -7.25
N GLN A 424 21.28 -16.23 -6.17
CA GLN A 424 21.70 -17.47 -5.52
C GLN A 424 21.47 -18.69 -6.42
N GLU A 425 20.36 -18.73 -7.15
CA GLU A 425 20.06 -19.79 -8.12
C GLU A 425 21.06 -19.78 -9.27
N ALA A 426 21.38 -18.60 -9.82
CA ALA A 426 22.41 -18.45 -10.85
C ALA A 426 23.80 -18.88 -10.35
N ALA A 427 24.17 -18.52 -9.11
CA ALA A 427 25.43 -18.94 -8.51
C ALA A 427 25.51 -20.46 -8.33
N ARG A 428 24.43 -21.09 -7.85
CA ARG A 428 24.37 -22.55 -7.68
C ARG A 428 24.51 -23.29 -9.01
N LEU A 429 23.81 -22.84 -10.06
CA LEU A 429 23.92 -23.42 -11.40
C LEU A 429 25.37 -23.32 -11.94
N LYS A 430 26.07 -22.22 -11.64
CA LYS A 430 27.49 -22.06 -12.00
C LYS A 430 28.40 -23.04 -11.26
N ASP A 431 28.19 -23.26 -9.96
CA ASP A 431 29.01 -24.18 -9.17
C ASP A 431 28.80 -25.65 -9.59
N ASP A 432 27.54 -26.05 -9.82
CA ASP A 432 27.18 -27.37 -10.33
C ASP A 432 27.83 -27.62 -11.71
N PHE A 433 27.88 -26.61 -12.57
CA PHE A 433 28.58 -26.65 -13.85
C PHE A 433 30.09 -26.88 -13.70
N LEU A 434 30.77 -26.08 -12.87
CA LEU A 434 32.23 -26.20 -12.68
C LEU A 434 32.61 -27.57 -12.14
N SER A 435 31.80 -28.13 -11.24
CA SER A 435 31.98 -29.48 -10.71
C SER A 435 31.83 -30.56 -11.79
N ALA A 436 30.78 -30.47 -12.61
CA ALA A 436 30.56 -31.40 -13.72
C ALA A 436 31.69 -31.32 -14.77
N ALA A 437 32.13 -30.11 -15.14
CA ALA A 437 33.23 -29.89 -16.07
C ALA A 437 34.54 -30.50 -15.56
N ALA A 438 34.87 -30.31 -14.28
CA ALA A 438 36.05 -30.92 -13.68
C ALA A 438 36.00 -32.45 -13.72
N HIS A 439 34.85 -33.05 -13.44
CA HIS A 439 34.67 -34.50 -13.48
C HIS A 439 34.85 -35.09 -14.89
N ASP A 440 34.23 -34.47 -15.89
CA ASP A 440 34.24 -34.95 -17.27
C ASP A 440 35.59 -34.73 -17.97
N LEU A 441 36.39 -33.75 -17.53
CA LEU A 441 37.78 -33.59 -17.95
C LEU A 441 38.74 -34.56 -17.24
N LYS A 442 38.49 -34.87 -15.96
CA LYS A 442 39.35 -35.76 -15.17
C LYS A 442 39.36 -37.19 -15.70
N THR A 443 38.23 -37.66 -16.23
CA THR A 443 38.11 -39.03 -16.76
C THR A 443 39.06 -39.31 -17.94
N PRO A 444 38.99 -38.59 -19.09
CA PRO A 444 39.91 -38.81 -20.20
C PRO A 444 41.36 -38.52 -19.82
N LEU A 445 41.61 -37.54 -18.93
CA LEU A 445 42.96 -37.26 -18.43
C LEU A 445 43.55 -38.44 -17.65
N THR A 446 42.73 -39.11 -16.84
CA THR A 446 43.15 -40.29 -16.08
C THR A 446 43.47 -41.45 -17.01
N THR A 447 42.67 -41.67 -18.06
CA THR A 447 42.92 -42.69 -19.09
C THR A 447 44.22 -42.41 -19.85
N LEU A 448 44.45 -41.16 -20.30
CA LEU A 448 45.69 -40.73 -20.94
C LEU A 448 46.92 -40.98 -20.07
N LEU A 449 46.83 -40.62 -18.79
CA LEU A 449 47.93 -40.81 -17.85
C LEU A 449 48.20 -42.30 -17.59
N ALA A 450 47.17 -43.13 -17.46
CA ALA A 450 47.31 -44.57 -17.25
C ALA A 450 47.95 -45.26 -18.45
N GLN A 451 47.49 -44.96 -19.68
CA GLN A 451 48.04 -45.54 -20.91
C GLN A 451 49.48 -45.11 -21.13
N SER A 452 49.80 -43.82 -20.98
CA SER A 452 51.18 -43.33 -21.10
C SER A 452 52.13 -43.95 -20.07
N GLN A 453 51.69 -44.16 -18.82
CA GLN A 453 52.47 -44.85 -17.80
C GLN A 453 52.70 -46.34 -18.13
N LEU A 454 51.67 -47.02 -18.63
CA LEU A 454 51.75 -48.42 -19.04
C LEU A 454 52.73 -48.60 -20.20
N MET A 455 52.62 -47.76 -21.23
CA MET A 455 53.54 -47.73 -22.37
C MET A 455 54.97 -47.44 -21.94
N ARG A 456 55.18 -46.42 -21.09
CA ARG A 456 56.51 -46.11 -20.53
C ARG A 456 57.12 -47.30 -19.80
N ARG A 457 56.32 -48.01 -18.99
CA ARG A 457 56.77 -49.20 -18.25
C ARG A 457 57.11 -50.37 -19.17
N ARG A 458 56.36 -50.53 -20.27
CA ARG A 458 56.64 -51.55 -21.31
C ARG A 458 57.94 -51.25 -22.04
N ALA A 459 58.12 -50.02 -22.52
CA ALA A 459 59.33 -49.58 -23.22
C ALA A 459 60.61 -49.70 -22.37
N LEU A 460 60.53 -49.41 -21.06
CA LEU A 460 61.66 -49.55 -20.14
C LEU A 460 62.05 -51.02 -19.85
N ARG A 461 61.10 -51.96 -19.96
CA ARG A 461 61.35 -53.39 -19.69
C ARG A 461 61.91 -54.13 -20.91
N ASP A 462 61.50 -53.71 -22.10
CA ASP A 462 61.88 -54.35 -23.36
C ASP A 462 62.06 -53.28 -24.45
N PRO A 463 63.27 -52.72 -24.60
CA PRO A 463 63.53 -51.63 -25.54
C PRO A 463 63.37 -52.01 -27.02
N GLU A 464 63.44 -53.31 -27.35
CA GLU A 464 63.30 -53.79 -28.74
C GLU A 464 61.84 -54.15 -29.09
N ARG A 465 60.90 -54.02 -28.15
CA ARG A 465 59.48 -54.30 -28.40
C ARG A 465 58.89 -53.31 -29.43
N PRO A 466 58.08 -53.80 -30.39
CA PRO A 466 57.36 -52.93 -31.32
C PRO A 466 56.48 -51.90 -30.60
N ALA A 467 56.29 -50.74 -31.22
CA ALA A 467 55.43 -49.68 -30.69
C ALA A 467 53.99 -50.19 -30.48
N ASP A 468 53.40 -49.83 -29.34
CA ASP A 468 52.02 -50.13 -29.00
C ASP A 468 51.08 -49.16 -29.72
N LEU A 469 50.91 -49.39 -31.04
CA LEU A 469 50.11 -48.52 -31.91
C LEU A 469 48.67 -48.38 -31.42
N GLU A 470 48.07 -49.45 -30.91
CA GLU A 470 46.71 -49.44 -30.36
C GLU A 470 46.60 -48.53 -29.12
N GLY A 471 47.59 -48.60 -28.22
CA GLY A 471 47.69 -47.70 -27.07
C GLY A 471 47.90 -46.23 -27.46
N ILE A 472 48.72 -45.97 -28.49
CA ILE A 472 48.92 -44.62 -29.04
C ILE A 472 47.63 -44.07 -29.63
N GLU A 473 46.95 -44.85 -30.46
CA GLU A 473 45.67 -44.46 -31.05
C GLU A 473 44.61 -44.21 -29.99
N GLN A 474 44.56 -45.04 -28.93
CA GLN A 474 43.66 -44.79 -27.80
C GLN A 474 43.98 -43.47 -27.10
N MET A 475 45.26 -43.14 -26.92
CA MET A 475 45.64 -41.83 -26.36
C MET A 475 45.25 -40.67 -27.28
N VAL A 476 45.44 -40.79 -28.59
CA VAL A 476 45.03 -39.76 -29.56
C VAL A 476 43.52 -39.53 -29.48
N ARG A 477 42.72 -40.60 -29.45
CA ARG A 477 41.25 -40.51 -29.31
C ARG A 477 40.82 -39.80 -28.02
N GLU A 478 41.43 -40.13 -26.88
CA GLU A 478 41.11 -39.46 -25.60
C GLU A 478 41.55 -37.99 -25.57
N ALA A 479 42.67 -37.65 -26.21
CA ALA A 479 43.13 -36.27 -26.33
C ALA A 479 42.20 -35.44 -27.24
N GLU A 480 41.76 -35.99 -28.37
CA GLU A 480 40.77 -35.36 -29.23
C GLU A 480 39.41 -35.19 -28.54
N ARG A 481 38.99 -36.19 -27.76
CA ARG A 481 37.78 -36.10 -26.93
C ARG A 481 37.89 -34.98 -25.90
N MET A 482 39.04 -34.84 -25.24
CA MET A 482 39.29 -33.74 -24.30
C MET A 482 39.30 -32.38 -25.00
N ARG A 483 39.91 -32.27 -26.17
CA ARG A 483 39.90 -31.04 -26.98
C ARG A 483 38.46 -30.61 -27.29
N ARG A 484 37.61 -31.54 -27.77
CA ARG A 484 36.18 -31.27 -28.02
C ARG A 484 35.46 -30.78 -26.76
N LEU A 485 35.70 -31.42 -25.60
CA LEU A 485 35.11 -30.97 -24.33
C LEU A 485 35.56 -29.55 -23.95
N VAL A 486 36.82 -29.19 -24.16
CA VAL A 486 37.30 -27.82 -23.90
C VAL A 486 36.66 -26.81 -24.85
N ASP A 487 36.57 -27.14 -26.14
CA ASP A 487 35.93 -26.30 -27.15
C ASP A 487 34.45 -26.07 -26.82
N ASP A 488 33.73 -27.14 -26.45
CA ASP A 488 32.34 -27.09 -25.99
C ASP A 488 32.17 -26.22 -24.72
N LEU A 489 33.10 -26.31 -23.77
CA LEU A 489 33.07 -25.48 -22.55
C LEU A 489 33.31 -23.99 -22.88
N LEU A 490 34.24 -23.69 -23.79
CA LEU A 490 34.51 -22.32 -24.22
C LEU A 490 33.33 -21.73 -25.00
N ASP A 491 32.72 -22.51 -25.89
CA ASP A 491 31.53 -22.09 -26.64
C ASP A 491 30.31 -21.90 -25.71
N ALA A 492 30.17 -22.73 -24.68
CA ALA A 492 29.14 -22.54 -23.64
C ALA A 492 29.40 -21.28 -22.78
N ALA A 493 30.66 -20.99 -22.42
CA ALA A 493 31.04 -19.82 -21.65
C ALA A 493 30.88 -18.50 -22.42
N ARG A 494 30.98 -18.52 -23.75
CA ARG A 494 30.71 -17.36 -24.63
C ARG A 494 29.22 -17.00 -24.70
N GLY A 495 28.32 -17.90 -24.32
CA GLY A 495 26.87 -17.64 -24.30
C GLY A 495 26.30 -17.33 -25.68
N ASP A 496 25.23 -16.52 -25.73
CA ASP A 496 24.50 -16.16 -26.97
C ASP A 496 25.15 -15.00 -27.76
N GLN A 497 26.48 -14.83 -27.65
CA GLN A 497 27.19 -13.86 -28.48
C GLN A 497 27.10 -14.26 -29.97
N ILE A 498 26.93 -13.25 -30.84
CA ILE A 498 26.76 -13.39 -32.29
C ILE A 498 28.00 -14.05 -32.92
N GLY A 499 27.81 -15.05 -33.78
CA GLY A 499 28.86 -15.63 -34.62
C GLY A 499 29.27 -17.07 -34.30
N PHE A 500 28.36 -17.92 -33.82
CA PHE A 500 28.65 -19.32 -33.52
C PHE A 500 28.59 -20.22 -34.76
N VAL A 501 27.72 -19.91 -35.72
CA VAL A 501 27.78 -20.40 -37.11
C VAL A 501 28.73 -19.53 -37.95
N GLY A 502 29.66 -20.17 -38.66
CA GLY A 502 30.66 -19.51 -39.49
C GLY A 502 30.22 -19.33 -40.94
N ARG A 503 30.97 -19.93 -41.87
CA ARG A 503 30.71 -19.81 -43.32
C ARG A 503 29.74 -20.88 -43.76
N LEU A 504 28.65 -20.47 -44.43
CA LEU A 504 27.70 -21.39 -45.06
C LEU A 504 28.21 -21.84 -46.43
N GLU A 505 28.15 -23.14 -46.67
CA GLU A 505 28.53 -23.77 -47.94
C GLU A 505 27.40 -24.72 -48.40
N ALA A 506 27.29 -24.94 -49.71
CA ALA A 506 26.33 -25.88 -50.26
C ALA A 506 26.85 -27.31 -50.04
N VAL A 507 26.17 -28.09 -49.20
CA VAL A 507 26.60 -29.43 -48.76
C VAL A 507 25.51 -30.44 -49.08
N ASP A 508 25.88 -31.58 -49.67
CA ASP A 508 25.00 -32.75 -49.72
C ASP A 508 24.93 -33.40 -48.33
N LEU A 509 23.79 -33.24 -47.66
CA LEU A 509 23.57 -33.72 -46.30
C LEU A 509 23.62 -35.25 -46.22
N CYS A 510 23.28 -35.95 -47.31
CA CYS A 510 23.34 -37.42 -47.35
C CYS A 510 24.79 -37.92 -47.26
N THR A 511 25.69 -37.30 -48.01
CA THR A 511 27.13 -37.57 -47.95
C THR A 511 27.69 -37.25 -46.56
N LEU A 512 27.38 -36.08 -46.00
CA LEU A 512 27.85 -35.67 -44.68
C LEU A 512 27.42 -36.65 -43.57
N VAL A 513 26.13 -37.03 -43.54
CA VAL A 513 25.60 -37.98 -42.55
C VAL A 513 26.25 -39.36 -42.72
N SER A 514 26.44 -39.82 -43.95
CA SER A 514 27.12 -41.09 -44.23
C SER A 514 28.56 -41.11 -43.72
N GLU A 515 29.31 -40.02 -43.89
CA GLU A 515 30.66 -39.87 -43.34
C GLU A 515 30.68 -39.93 -41.81
N VAL A 516 29.73 -39.26 -41.15
CA VAL A 516 29.64 -39.27 -39.70
C VAL A 516 29.34 -40.68 -39.20
N ILE A 517 28.38 -41.38 -39.82
CA ILE A 517 28.02 -42.75 -39.48
C ILE A 517 29.21 -43.70 -39.67
N ALA A 518 29.98 -43.55 -40.76
CA ALA A 518 31.17 -44.35 -41.01
C ALA A 518 32.29 -44.14 -39.96
N GLY A 519 32.29 -42.99 -39.28
CA GLY A 519 33.22 -42.67 -38.19
C GLY A 519 32.82 -43.28 -36.83
N VAL A 520 31.61 -43.84 -36.69
CA VAL A 520 31.14 -44.49 -35.47
C VAL A 520 31.68 -45.93 -35.40
N SER A 521 32.19 -46.34 -34.24
CA SER A 521 32.67 -47.71 -33.96
C SER A 521 31.58 -48.77 -34.20
N SER A 522 32.00 -50.00 -34.48
CA SER A 522 31.21 -51.13 -35.04
C SER A 522 30.01 -51.67 -34.23
N GLU A 523 29.65 -51.10 -33.08
CA GLU A 523 28.44 -51.48 -32.31
C GLU A 523 27.82 -50.23 -31.67
N PRO A 524 26.50 -49.97 -31.83
CA PRO A 524 25.43 -50.76 -32.47
C PRO A 524 25.30 -50.58 -34.00
N THR A 525 24.48 -51.42 -34.66
CA THR A 525 24.15 -51.29 -36.09
C THR A 525 23.37 -50.00 -36.34
N ILE A 526 23.83 -49.19 -37.29
CA ILE A 526 23.15 -47.97 -37.73
C ILE A 526 22.54 -48.22 -39.10
N HIS A 527 21.20 -48.17 -39.20
CA HIS A 527 20.49 -48.26 -40.48
C HIS A 527 20.27 -46.86 -41.04
N PHE A 528 20.99 -46.52 -42.10
CA PHE A 528 20.82 -45.23 -42.78
C PHE A 528 19.97 -45.36 -44.04
N THR A 529 18.89 -44.57 -44.12
CA THR A 529 18.07 -44.43 -45.33
C THR A 529 17.94 -42.95 -45.69
N GLY A 530 18.44 -42.55 -46.86
CA GLY A 530 18.37 -41.16 -47.28
C GLY A 530 18.52 -40.97 -48.77
N THR A 531 17.93 -39.90 -49.29
CA THR A 531 18.24 -39.40 -50.64
C THR A 531 19.21 -38.22 -50.57
N PRO A 532 20.03 -37.96 -51.59
CA PRO A 532 20.86 -36.76 -51.66
C PRO A 532 20.03 -35.49 -51.54
N VAL A 533 20.44 -34.58 -50.66
CA VAL A 533 19.74 -33.30 -50.38
C VAL A 533 20.76 -32.23 -50.09
N THR A 534 20.80 -31.20 -50.93
CA THR A 534 21.72 -30.07 -50.77
C THR A 534 21.14 -29.00 -49.85
N VAL A 535 21.90 -28.60 -48.83
CA VAL A 535 21.54 -27.52 -47.88
C VAL A 535 22.67 -26.50 -47.79
N LEU A 536 22.36 -25.25 -47.40
CA LEU A 536 23.35 -24.19 -47.18
C LEU A 536 23.73 -24.13 -45.70
N VAL A 537 24.85 -24.72 -45.32
CA VAL A 537 25.21 -24.93 -43.90
C VAL A 537 26.69 -24.76 -43.63
N ASP A 538 27.03 -24.48 -42.37
CA ASP A 538 28.37 -24.68 -41.84
C ASP A 538 28.58 -26.18 -41.62
N THR A 539 29.43 -26.78 -42.48
CA THR A 539 29.64 -28.22 -42.54
C THR A 539 30.10 -28.78 -41.19
N GLU A 540 30.99 -28.09 -40.48
CA GLU A 540 31.57 -28.60 -39.24
C GLU A 540 30.56 -28.53 -38.09
N ARG A 541 29.75 -27.47 -38.04
CA ARG A 541 28.68 -27.36 -37.04
C ARG A 541 27.57 -28.38 -37.28
N ILE A 542 27.15 -28.62 -38.52
CA ILE A 542 26.17 -29.70 -38.78
C ILE A 542 26.78 -31.07 -38.47
N ARG A 543 28.04 -31.32 -38.81
CA ARG A 543 28.76 -32.54 -38.42
C ARG A 543 28.69 -32.74 -36.90
N GLN A 544 28.97 -31.69 -36.12
CA GLN A 544 28.88 -31.70 -34.66
C GLN A 544 27.46 -32.02 -34.16
N ALA A 545 26.42 -31.41 -34.74
CA ALA A 545 25.03 -31.69 -34.34
C ALA A 545 24.63 -33.15 -34.61
N VAL A 546 25.01 -33.71 -35.76
CA VAL A 546 24.73 -35.11 -36.12
C VAL A 546 25.50 -36.07 -35.22
N SER A 547 26.81 -35.83 -35.01
CA SER A 547 27.62 -36.63 -34.09
C SER A 547 27.05 -36.63 -32.67
N ASN A 548 26.61 -35.47 -32.16
CA ASN A 548 26.00 -35.38 -30.83
C ASN A 548 24.70 -36.18 -30.71
N LEU A 549 23.85 -36.19 -31.75
CA LEU A 549 22.62 -36.99 -31.73
C LEU A 549 22.93 -38.50 -31.79
N LEU A 550 23.89 -38.91 -32.62
CA LEU A 550 24.31 -40.31 -32.71
C LEU A 550 24.99 -40.79 -31.42
N ASP A 551 25.89 -40.00 -30.84
CA ASP A 551 26.53 -40.31 -29.57
C ASP A 551 25.50 -40.48 -28.45
N ASN A 552 24.46 -39.64 -28.43
CA ASN A 552 23.35 -39.80 -27.50
C ASN A 552 22.55 -41.08 -27.77
N ALA A 553 22.19 -41.37 -29.02
CA ALA A 553 21.44 -42.57 -29.39
C ALA A 553 22.18 -43.86 -28.98
N ILE A 554 23.50 -43.91 -29.19
CA ILE A 554 24.36 -45.04 -28.79
C ILE A 554 24.44 -45.14 -27.27
N LYS A 555 24.78 -44.03 -26.61
CA LYS A 555 24.98 -43.99 -25.17
C LYS A 555 23.73 -44.38 -24.38
N TYR A 556 22.55 -43.96 -24.85
CA TYR A 556 21.29 -44.21 -24.16
C TYR A 556 20.57 -45.49 -24.60
N SER A 557 21.23 -46.31 -25.43
CA SER A 557 20.78 -47.64 -25.88
C SER A 557 21.65 -48.79 -25.32
N PRO A 558 21.67 -49.02 -23.99
CA PRO A 558 22.61 -49.94 -23.34
C PRO A 558 22.42 -51.42 -23.70
N ASN A 559 21.27 -51.80 -24.27
CA ASN A 559 20.98 -53.19 -24.70
C ASN A 559 21.39 -53.47 -26.16
N GLY A 560 22.08 -52.53 -26.83
CA GLY A 560 22.54 -52.71 -28.21
C GLY A 560 21.43 -52.68 -29.25
N GLY A 561 20.39 -51.86 -29.05
CA GLY A 561 19.32 -51.68 -30.03
C GLY A 561 19.82 -50.95 -31.29
N ASP A 562 19.33 -51.38 -32.45
CA ASP A 562 19.61 -50.72 -33.74
C ASP A 562 19.18 -49.24 -33.70
N ILE A 563 20.01 -48.38 -34.31
CA ILE A 563 19.73 -46.95 -34.47
C ILE A 563 19.28 -46.71 -35.91
N ASP A 564 18.10 -46.15 -36.07
CA ASP A 564 17.52 -45.84 -37.39
C ASP A 564 17.78 -44.35 -37.71
N VAL A 565 18.48 -44.08 -38.80
CA VAL A 565 18.76 -42.71 -39.29
C VAL A 565 18.09 -42.52 -40.65
N ALA A 566 17.16 -41.56 -40.73
CA ALA A 566 16.42 -41.27 -41.94
C ALA A 566 16.61 -39.83 -42.41
N LEU A 567 16.89 -39.62 -43.70
CA LEU A 567 16.98 -38.30 -44.32
C LEU A 567 15.95 -38.17 -45.46
N THR A 568 14.99 -37.26 -45.32
CA THR A 568 14.00 -36.95 -46.36
C THR A 568 13.99 -35.45 -46.70
N ALA A 569 13.41 -35.10 -47.84
CA ALA A 569 13.17 -33.71 -48.24
C ALA A 569 11.68 -33.48 -48.41
N GLU A 570 11.08 -32.69 -47.53
CA GLU A 570 9.64 -32.45 -47.48
C GLU A 570 9.36 -30.99 -47.09
N GLU A 571 8.31 -30.39 -47.68
CA GLU A 571 7.82 -29.06 -47.29
C GLU A 571 8.86 -27.92 -47.29
N GLY A 572 9.89 -28.01 -48.15
CA GLY A 572 10.96 -27.00 -48.22
C GLY A 572 12.07 -27.17 -47.19
N PHE A 573 12.11 -28.31 -46.48
CA PHE A 573 13.13 -28.65 -45.50
C PHE A 573 13.81 -29.99 -45.82
N ALA A 574 15.09 -30.09 -45.50
CA ALA A 574 15.76 -31.36 -45.27
C ALA A 574 15.45 -31.82 -43.85
N ILE A 575 14.86 -33.02 -43.70
CA ILE A 575 14.44 -33.59 -42.43
C ILE A 575 15.34 -34.78 -42.10
N LEU A 576 16.16 -34.65 -41.06
CA LEU A 576 16.99 -35.72 -40.51
C LEU A 576 16.35 -36.25 -39.23
N ARG A 577 16.03 -37.54 -39.19
CA ARG A 577 15.53 -38.24 -38.00
C ARG A 577 16.58 -39.23 -37.49
N VAL A 578 16.84 -39.19 -36.19
CA VAL A 578 17.69 -40.16 -35.48
C VAL A 578 16.84 -40.83 -34.42
N THR A 579 16.58 -42.13 -34.59
CA THR A 579 15.69 -42.92 -33.73
C THR A 579 16.48 -44.00 -33.01
N ASP A 580 16.45 -43.95 -31.69
CA ASP A 580 17.04 -44.94 -30.79
C ASP A 580 15.96 -45.82 -30.15
N ARG A 581 16.35 -47.01 -29.70
CA ARG A 581 15.49 -47.96 -28.94
C ARG A 581 15.95 -48.07 -27.49
N GLY A 582 16.42 -46.94 -26.96
CA GLY A 582 17.05 -46.85 -25.67
C GLY A 582 16.08 -46.69 -24.50
N ILE A 583 16.59 -46.13 -23.42
CA ILE A 583 15.84 -45.94 -22.16
C ILE A 583 14.68 -44.94 -22.27
N GLY A 584 14.66 -44.11 -23.31
CA GLY A 584 13.69 -43.03 -23.50
C GLY A 584 13.83 -41.89 -22.47
N ILE A 585 13.00 -40.86 -22.63
CA ILE A 585 13.01 -39.61 -21.85
C ILE A 585 11.65 -39.44 -21.17
N ALA A 586 11.65 -39.10 -19.89
CA ALA A 586 10.42 -38.84 -19.14
C ALA A 586 9.71 -37.58 -19.67
N ALA A 587 8.37 -37.60 -19.71
CA ALA A 587 7.58 -36.48 -20.23
C ALA A 587 7.85 -35.14 -19.53
N GLY A 588 8.20 -35.17 -18.23
CA GLY A 588 8.58 -33.97 -17.46
C GLY A 588 9.93 -33.36 -17.85
N ASP A 589 10.81 -34.14 -18.48
CA ASP A 589 12.15 -33.70 -18.88
C ASP A 589 12.17 -33.14 -20.32
N LEU A 590 11.25 -33.56 -21.19
CA LEU A 590 11.16 -33.12 -22.60
C LEU A 590 11.21 -31.59 -22.80
N PRO A 591 10.54 -30.75 -21.99
CA PRO A 591 10.58 -29.29 -22.19
C PRO A 591 11.96 -28.68 -21.93
N VAL A 592 12.79 -29.34 -21.13
CA VAL A 592 14.05 -28.78 -20.61
C VAL A 592 15.30 -29.47 -21.16
N ILE A 593 15.20 -30.58 -21.91
CA ILE A 593 16.39 -31.33 -22.37
C ILE A 593 17.34 -30.55 -23.29
N PHE A 594 16.86 -29.48 -23.93
CA PHE A 594 17.67 -28.61 -24.78
C PHE A 594 18.22 -27.38 -24.02
N GLU A 595 17.87 -27.19 -22.75
CA GLU A 595 18.47 -26.13 -21.93
C GLU A 595 19.91 -26.51 -21.56
N ARG A 596 20.77 -25.50 -21.39
CA ARG A 596 22.16 -25.69 -20.96
C ARG A 596 22.19 -26.45 -19.64
N PHE A 597 23.10 -27.41 -19.53
CA PHE A 597 23.39 -28.16 -18.30
C PHE A 597 22.25 -29.06 -17.79
N ARG A 598 21.18 -29.26 -18.58
CA ARG A 598 20.11 -30.17 -18.20
C ARG A 598 20.47 -31.61 -18.51
N ARG A 599 20.11 -32.49 -17.58
CA ARG A 599 20.17 -33.95 -17.71
C ARG A 599 18.84 -34.51 -17.23
N ALA A 600 18.30 -35.50 -17.94
CA ALA A 600 17.07 -36.17 -17.53
C ALA A 600 17.22 -36.83 -16.15
N VAL A 601 16.24 -36.65 -15.26
CA VAL A 601 16.33 -37.00 -13.83
C VAL A 601 16.52 -38.51 -13.63
N GLY A 602 16.02 -39.34 -14.55
CA GLY A 602 16.16 -40.80 -14.53
C GLY A 602 17.56 -41.35 -14.88
N VAL A 603 18.49 -40.50 -15.33
CA VAL A 603 19.84 -40.92 -15.78
C VAL A 603 20.87 -40.91 -14.63
N GLN A 604 20.51 -40.43 -13.44
CA GLN A 604 21.43 -40.32 -12.29
C GLN A 604 21.96 -41.67 -11.78
N HIS A 605 21.29 -42.79 -12.09
CA HIS A 605 21.69 -44.13 -11.65
C HIS A 605 22.60 -44.89 -12.62
N VAL A 606 22.82 -44.37 -13.83
CA VAL A 606 23.75 -44.95 -14.80
C VAL A 606 25.01 -44.09 -14.78
N SER A 607 26.17 -44.70 -14.51
CA SER A 607 27.50 -44.09 -14.44
C SER A 607 27.98 -43.55 -15.80
N MET A 608 27.19 -42.72 -16.46
CA MET A 608 27.42 -42.21 -17.80
C MET A 608 27.77 -40.71 -17.73
N THR A 609 29.01 -40.40 -18.08
CA THR A 609 29.64 -39.07 -18.14
C THR A 609 29.01 -38.16 -19.20
N GLY A 610 28.92 -36.85 -18.98
CA GLY A 610 28.42 -35.88 -19.96
C GLY A 610 27.91 -34.57 -19.35
N LEU A 611 28.37 -33.43 -19.88
CA LEU A 611 28.11 -32.06 -19.39
C LEU A 611 26.68 -31.53 -19.59
N GLY A 612 25.80 -32.27 -20.28
CA GLY A 612 24.47 -31.77 -20.64
C GLY A 612 24.49 -30.63 -21.66
N LEU A 613 25.53 -30.55 -22.49
CA LEU A 613 25.71 -29.50 -23.49
C LEU A 613 25.39 -29.95 -24.92
N GLY A 614 25.47 -31.25 -25.22
CA GLY A 614 25.33 -31.77 -26.59
C GLY A 614 24.01 -31.37 -27.25
N LEU A 615 22.87 -31.61 -26.58
CA LEU A 615 21.55 -31.25 -27.11
C LEU A 615 21.32 -29.73 -27.17
N TYR A 616 21.86 -28.97 -26.21
CA TYR A 616 21.86 -27.51 -26.26
C TYR A 616 22.57 -27.00 -27.52
N PHE A 617 23.74 -27.56 -27.85
CA PHE A 617 24.44 -27.21 -29.08
C PHE A 617 23.69 -27.66 -30.32
N CYS A 618 23.11 -28.86 -30.37
CA CYS A 618 22.28 -29.27 -31.50
C CYS A 618 21.16 -28.26 -31.78
N LYS A 619 20.46 -27.81 -30.73
CA LYS A 619 19.42 -26.78 -30.87
C LYS A 619 19.98 -25.46 -31.39
N ARG A 620 21.04 -24.93 -30.78
CA ARG A 620 21.66 -23.67 -31.20
C ARG A 620 22.17 -23.73 -32.65
N ILE A 621 22.87 -24.80 -33.01
CA ILE A 621 23.38 -25.03 -34.37
C ILE A 621 22.21 -24.97 -35.36
N VAL A 622 21.15 -25.74 -35.11
CA VAL A 622 20.01 -25.83 -36.02
C VAL A 622 19.25 -24.50 -36.12
N GLU A 623 19.01 -23.82 -35.00
CA GLU A 623 18.32 -22.53 -34.97
C GLU A 623 19.12 -21.42 -35.66
N GLU A 624 20.44 -21.36 -35.49
CA GLU A 624 21.29 -20.38 -36.19
C GLU A 624 21.40 -20.64 -37.72
N HIS A 625 21.10 -21.86 -38.17
CA HIS A 625 20.92 -22.19 -39.59
C HIS A 625 19.50 -21.93 -40.12
N GLY A 626 18.62 -21.31 -39.31
CA GLY A 626 17.21 -21.07 -39.66
C GLY A 626 16.33 -22.33 -39.64
N GLY A 627 16.82 -23.41 -39.02
CA GLY A 627 16.14 -24.68 -38.88
C GLY A 627 15.35 -24.84 -37.58
N GLN A 628 14.84 -26.06 -37.35
CA GLN A 628 14.14 -26.45 -36.13
C GLN A 628 14.60 -27.83 -35.65
N ILE A 629 14.69 -28.03 -34.34
CA ILE A 629 14.94 -29.34 -33.74
C ILE A 629 13.77 -29.73 -32.82
N ALA A 630 13.37 -30.99 -32.85
CA ALA A 630 12.32 -31.55 -32.01
C ALA A 630 12.70 -32.93 -31.48
N VAL A 631 12.02 -33.37 -30.42
CA VAL A 631 12.16 -34.71 -29.86
C VAL A 631 10.79 -35.33 -29.61
N ARG A 632 10.70 -36.65 -29.82
CA ARG A 632 9.58 -37.49 -29.37
C ARG A 632 10.19 -38.65 -28.61
N SER A 633 9.69 -38.97 -27.43
CA SER A 633 10.28 -40.05 -26.63
C SER A 633 9.24 -40.67 -25.71
N VAL A 634 9.36 -41.98 -25.50
CA VAL A 634 8.57 -42.74 -24.54
C VAL A 634 9.53 -43.59 -23.71
N VAL A 635 9.39 -43.49 -22.39
CA VAL A 635 10.24 -44.23 -21.43
C VAL A 635 10.21 -45.73 -21.77
N SER A 636 11.39 -46.33 -21.84
CA SER A 636 11.64 -47.73 -22.20
C SER A 636 11.25 -48.15 -23.62
N GLN A 637 10.91 -47.21 -24.51
CA GLN A 637 10.70 -47.49 -25.94
C GLN A 637 11.75 -46.83 -26.83
N GLY A 638 12.36 -45.73 -26.36
CA GLY A 638 13.40 -45.00 -27.08
C GLY A 638 13.01 -43.56 -27.39
N SER A 639 13.82 -42.89 -28.21
CA SER A 639 13.62 -41.50 -28.61
C SER A 639 13.85 -41.29 -30.11
N GLU A 640 13.13 -40.35 -30.69
CA GLU A 640 13.30 -39.85 -32.06
C GLU A 640 13.63 -38.35 -31.98
N PHE A 641 14.81 -37.98 -32.46
CA PHE A 641 15.21 -36.59 -32.63
C PHE A 641 15.05 -36.20 -34.10
N GLU A 642 14.38 -35.09 -34.36
CA GLU A 642 14.13 -34.56 -35.70
C GLU A 642 14.83 -33.20 -35.87
N ILE A 643 15.73 -33.10 -36.84
CA ILE A 643 16.34 -31.84 -37.30
C ILE A 643 15.69 -31.46 -38.64
N ARG A 644 15.26 -30.21 -38.76
CA ARG A 644 14.75 -29.60 -39.98
C ARG A 644 15.66 -28.46 -40.40
N LEU A 645 16.24 -28.55 -41.60
CA LEU A 645 17.09 -27.49 -42.18
C LEU A 645 16.43 -26.94 -43.43
N PRO A 646 16.35 -25.60 -43.61
CA PRO A 646 15.73 -25.02 -44.80
C PRO A 646 16.51 -25.41 -46.06
N LEU A 647 15.79 -25.81 -47.11
CA LEU A 647 16.38 -26.01 -48.42
C LEU A 647 16.74 -24.65 -49.04
N PRO A 648 17.76 -24.59 -49.90
CA PRO A 648 18.02 -23.39 -50.68
C PRO A 648 16.76 -23.01 -51.48
N PRO A 649 16.43 -21.71 -51.63
CA PRO A 649 15.34 -21.31 -52.50
C PRO A 649 15.59 -21.87 -53.92
N PRO A 650 14.54 -22.33 -54.63
CA PRO A 650 14.70 -22.83 -55.98
C PRO A 650 15.34 -21.75 -56.85
N GLU A 651 16.41 -22.10 -57.59
CA GLU A 651 17.04 -21.20 -58.54
C GLU A 651 15.98 -20.69 -59.51
N VAL A 652 15.67 -19.39 -59.43
CA VAL A 652 14.88 -18.70 -60.45
C VAL A 652 15.79 -18.59 -61.67
N GLN A 653 15.60 -19.50 -62.63
CA GLN A 653 16.24 -19.39 -63.95
C GLN A 653 15.75 -18.10 -64.60
N SER A 654 16.64 -17.09 -64.67
CA SER A 654 16.44 -15.84 -65.39
C SER A 654 16.65 -16.00 -66.89
#